data_AF-A0A077WPT4-F1
#
_entry.id   AF-A0A077WPT4-F1
#
_cell.length_a   1.000
_cell.length_b   1.000
_cell.length_c   1.000
_cell.angle_alpha   90.00
_cell.angle_beta   90.00
_cell.angle_gamma   90.00
#
_symmetry.space_group_name_H-M   'P 1'
#
loop_
_entity.id
_entity.type
_entity.pdbx_description
1 polymer ?
#
loop_
_entity_poly.entity_id
_entity_poly.type
_entity_poly.pdbx_seq_one_letter_code
_entity_poly.pdbx_strand_id
1 'polypeptide(L)'
;MTLNTALKYASSQITLAYLPISLHQLYHRICVSFRYNHISILDDNQIDISFEILYQLIDHLIVRDTRHATDNTLQGLLDIASESIMLPNQDVMTSLSAIPATYDNTPFPNESTVYYVRSLPLTVGQLQQVMDLYRHHYADRVFSESMQAFIQAHIDQPDTQVWIRYVGATSNTTPATRLQDDLAAARVQGQRRFSNFCRVMMDMDLDIQFQVHEVFPLRVQGVFGQHGPHRELLDATERFLIHLFGRSFLLNSQPGGYFVSYNPLPDDNLIIRTINAGHAYEYLTGVRQVQVARRQVDQAVVAIFNQYTRQLAIHDQQLADSITTQYLDSVYQQVSPNAAHQFRHGPTDTVFTPLVLFGKDVTVHNFSAATPFYASRSGTVTRDLLETVLSTILRRDVGDEERQLLLPPFFDLWPVPRHRFLWELHTEHAAAILDLLRPLVLVSFSYDVARVVRSNFHGRHSLSRDGYHQLAGEARVCNYDIHFNYDTEPEDSEPVQHWCVVVYHNHPGTANYGCVDPVILRFMYLCWVRTVVVLDTCLDFLQHPHLVPAAPGSHQFANQLLQESLNREPVGFTALLDQSRNALNDYRSNDAQDKYMALSRRNEGVVDVRNRGDIGAISQVTLRSRIDLWGVSAPRGSQERVQQYAALIRHDYPDLYSSPSFNNDRLAFRRWFIDEMNDNVSILQSFLRHVQHETTPVAAELPPGLIQYLLRVCQRPAGWPEDDDTWVTIKELRDIAMEGARQQFVDRNGAPAGRAQDPEVSRRLRNEYLASIGNVPYTLFHMCQLHVGSRKARFRVIVNGEERYEPNGIYVGQAVENHGPTVYLDFNPQVCEHGLVFKNGDRQILPLRQQPVIYYDYSSVQHSKHSYFRVFLDSLRHHNIPARQQVLEEAEFEDSFSLQRILRPYWINACANGVHDVCLRAVDVPANEQGAADFTTEIRAYVQQHGRGIDSLVWNTIYRIQRECK
;
A
#
# COMPACT_ATOMS: atom_id res chain seq x y z
N MET A 1 45.69 1.29 -13.29
CA MET A 1 45.15 0.69 -14.53
C MET A 1 46.28 -0.03 -15.25
N THR A 2 46.24 -1.36 -15.28
CA THR A 2 47.27 -2.20 -15.91
C THR A 2 46.96 -2.38 -17.40
N LEU A 3 47.99 -2.65 -18.21
CA LEU A 3 47.92 -2.84 -19.67
C LEU A 3 46.88 -3.91 -20.08
N ASN A 4 46.60 -4.88 -19.20
CA ASN A 4 45.54 -5.90 -19.37
C ASN A 4 44.12 -5.33 -19.31
N THR A 5 43.86 -4.28 -18.51
CA THR A 5 42.56 -3.59 -18.48
C THR A 5 42.34 -2.79 -19.75
N ALA A 6 43.39 -2.15 -20.27
CA ALA A 6 43.33 -1.42 -21.54
C ALA A 6 43.15 -2.36 -22.75
N LEU A 7 43.74 -3.55 -22.73
CA LEU A 7 43.55 -4.58 -23.77
C LEU A 7 42.15 -5.21 -23.72
N LYS A 8 41.54 -5.41 -22.53
CA LYS A 8 40.12 -5.81 -22.40
C LYS A 8 39.15 -4.71 -22.83
N TYR A 9 39.47 -3.43 -22.57
CA TYR A 9 38.64 -2.30 -23.02
C TYR A 9 38.75 -2.08 -24.55
N ALA A 10 39.93 -2.33 -25.13
CA ALA A 10 40.14 -2.30 -26.57
C ALA A 10 39.49 -3.50 -27.28
N SER A 11 39.49 -4.70 -26.67
CA SER A 11 38.80 -5.86 -27.25
C SER A 11 37.28 -5.70 -27.20
N SER A 12 36.72 -5.13 -26.13
CA SER A 12 35.26 -4.87 -26.04
C SER A 12 34.76 -3.80 -27.02
N GLN A 13 35.55 -2.77 -27.31
CA GLN A 13 35.19 -1.80 -28.37
C GLN A 13 35.36 -2.35 -29.80
N ILE A 14 36.32 -3.24 -30.04
CA ILE A 14 36.50 -3.88 -31.35
C ILE A 14 35.38 -4.91 -31.62
N THR A 15 34.83 -5.56 -30.58
CA THR A 15 33.69 -6.48 -30.74
C THR A 15 32.34 -5.76 -30.93
N LEU A 16 32.18 -4.55 -30.37
CA LEU A 16 30.95 -3.74 -30.54
C LEU A 16 30.64 -3.36 -32.00
N ALA A 17 31.66 -3.28 -32.87
CA ALA A 17 31.48 -2.95 -34.28
C ALA A 17 31.01 -4.13 -35.15
N TYR A 18 30.98 -5.36 -34.61
CA TYR A 18 30.67 -6.60 -35.34
C TYR A 18 29.61 -7.48 -34.65
N LEU A 19 28.80 -6.91 -33.76
CA LEU A 19 27.65 -7.65 -33.20
C LEU A 19 26.57 -7.83 -34.28
N PRO A 20 25.96 -9.03 -34.43
CA PRO A 20 24.78 -9.22 -35.26
C PRO A 20 23.69 -8.23 -34.85
N ILE A 21 22.98 -7.64 -35.81
CA ILE A 21 21.87 -6.69 -35.57
C ILE A 21 20.86 -7.26 -34.56
N SER A 22 20.61 -8.56 -34.62
CA SER A 22 19.74 -9.31 -33.71
C SER A 22 20.19 -9.30 -32.24
N LEU A 23 21.49 -9.30 -31.96
CA LEU A 23 22.00 -9.22 -30.58
C LEU A 23 21.80 -7.83 -30.00
N HIS A 24 22.00 -6.79 -30.82
CA HIS A 24 21.73 -5.41 -30.43
C HIS A 24 20.24 -5.14 -30.22
N GLN A 25 19.36 -5.77 -31.03
CA GLN A 25 17.91 -5.71 -30.84
C GLN A 25 17.46 -6.41 -29.56
N LEU A 26 18.03 -7.60 -29.25
CA LEU A 26 17.73 -8.32 -28.01
C LEU A 26 18.16 -7.49 -26.80
N TYR A 27 19.38 -6.94 -26.87
CA TYR A 27 19.91 -6.04 -25.86
C TYR A 27 19.02 -4.81 -25.68
N HIS A 28 18.68 -4.10 -26.76
CA HIS A 28 17.82 -2.92 -26.69
C HIS A 28 16.43 -3.25 -26.12
N ARG A 29 15.82 -4.38 -26.49
CA ARG A 29 14.51 -4.78 -25.93
C ARG A 29 14.58 -5.12 -24.45
N ILE A 30 15.60 -5.87 -24.03
CA ILE A 30 15.84 -6.17 -22.62
C ILE A 30 16.06 -4.86 -21.85
N CYS A 31 16.91 -3.94 -22.34
CA CYS A 31 17.20 -2.65 -21.71
C CYS A 31 16.06 -1.64 -21.73
N VAL A 32 15.20 -1.64 -22.75
CA VAL A 32 13.97 -0.83 -22.77
C VAL A 32 12.95 -1.37 -21.78
N SER A 33 12.87 -2.70 -21.59
CA SER A 33 12.05 -3.31 -20.53
C SER A 33 12.53 -2.92 -19.12
N PHE A 34 13.83 -2.68 -18.94
CA PHE A 34 14.40 -2.11 -17.72
C PHE A 34 14.04 -0.62 -17.53
N ARG A 35 13.62 0.11 -18.58
CA ARG A 35 13.48 1.57 -18.57
C ARG A 35 12.05 2.14 -18.56
N TYR A 36 10.96 1.39 -18.77
CA TYR A 36 9.64 2.03 -18.87
C TYR A 36 8.43 1.25 -18.32
N ASN A 37 7.69 1.93 -17.44
CA ASN A 37 6.28 2.29 -17.67
C ASN A 37 6.08 3.76 -17.25
N HIS A 38 5.41 4.54 -18.10
CA HIS A 38 5.50 6.01 -18.27
C HIS A 38 5.08 6.91 -17.08
N ILE A 39 5.86 7.97 -16.79
CA ILE A 39 5.59 9.43 -16.96
C ILE A 39 6.88 10.20 -16.57
N SER A 40 7.12 11.32 -17.24
CA SER A 40 8.34 12.14 -17.30
C SER A 40 8.91 12.68 -15.97
N ILE A 41 10.22 12.96 -16.04
CA ILE A 41 11.12 13.69 -15.12
C ILE A 41 11.73 12.84 -14.00
N LEU A 42 12.72 12.02 -14.38
CA LEU A 42 14.00 11.73 -13.72
C LEU A 42 14.58 10.50 -14.45
N ASP A 43 15.44 10.75 -15.45
CA ASP A 43 16.30 9.70 -16.02
C ASP A 43 17.26 9.22 -14.91
N ASP A 44 17.01 8.03 -14.34
CA ASP A 44 18.00 7.09 -13.75
C ASP A 44 17.31 5.98 -12.90
N ASN A 45 16.39 5.22 -13.50
CA ASN A 45 15.87 3.99 -12.86
C ASN A 45 16.83 2.81 -13.11
N GLN A 46 17.89 2.70 -12.30
CA GLN A 46 18.83 1.57 -12.28
C GLN A 46 18.26 0.37 -11.50
N ILE A 47 17.83 -0.68 -12.21
CA ILE A 47 17.96 -2.05 -11.70
C ILE A 47 19.07 -2.69 -12.55
N ASP A 48 20.24 -2.82 -11.93
CA ASP A 48 21.53 -2.99 -12.62
C ASP A 48 21.89 -4.47 -12.75
N ILE A 49 21.64 -5.09 -13.91
CA ILE A 49 22.46 -6.23 -14.33
C ILE A 49 23.64 -5.62 -15.07
N SER A 50 24.85 -5.79 -14.55
CA SER A 50 26.04 -5.28 -15.22
C SER A 50 26.13 -5.83 -16.64
N PHE A 51 26.61 -5.02 -17.57
CA PHE A 51 26.78 -5.45 -18.96
C PHE A 51 27.57 -6.75 -19.07
N GLU A 52 28.62 -6.90 -18.25
CA GLU A 52 29.47 -8.10 -18.22
C GLU A 52 28.68 -9.36 -17.86
N ILE A 53 27.84 -9.29 -16.81
CA ILE A 53 27.00 -10.42 -16.41
C ILE A 53 25.93 -10.70 -17.47
N LEU A 54 25.32 -9.66 -18.05
CA LEU A 54 24.33 -9.85 -19.10
C LEU A 54 24.93 -10.54 -20.33
N TYR A 55 26.12 -10.14 -20.76
CA TYR A 55 26.86 -10.81 -21.84
C TYR A 55 27.15 -12.27 -21.49
N GLN A 56 27.64 -12.53 -20.27
CA GLN A 56 27.91 -13.89 -19.81
C GLN A 56 26.66 -14.78 -19.88
N LEU A 57 25.50 -14.28 -19.43
CA LEU A 57 24.23 -15.01 -19.46
C LEU A 57 23.75 -15.29 -20.89
N ILE A 58 23.85 -14.30 -21.77
CA ILE A 58 23.49 -14.46 -23.18
C ILE A 58 24.43 -15.47 -23.85
N ASP A 59 25.74 -15.36 -23.63
CA ASP A 59 26.73 -16.29 -24.18
C ASP A 59 26.46 -17.74 -23.76
N HIS A 60 26.15 -17.98 -22.49
CA HIS A 60 25.74 -19.31 -22.02
C HIS A 60 24.51 -19.85 -22.74
N LEU A 61 23.59 -18.99 -23.17
CA LEU A 61 22.41 -19.38 -23.93
C LEU A 61 22.66 -19.56 -25.42
N ILE A 62 23.50 -18.75 -26.07
CA ILE A 62 23.59 -18.70 -27.54
C ILE A 62 24.77 -19.46 -28.15
N VAL A 63 25.78 -19.83 -27.35
CA VAL A 63 26.95 -20.57 -27.87
C VAL A 63 26.49 -21.96 -28.33
N ARG A 64 26.58 -22.19 -29.64
CA ARG A 64 26.21 -23.44 -30.33
C ARG A 64 27.31 -23.83 -31.31
N ASP A 65 27.34 -25.10 -31.70
CA ASP A 65 28.37 -25.65 -32.60
C ASP A 65 28.37 -25.01 -34.00
N THR A 66 27.29 -24.34 -34.40
CA THR A 66 27.17 -23.68 -35.71
C THR A 66 26.56 -22.29 -35.60
N ARG A 67 27.01 -21.38 -36.47
CA ARG A 67 26.47 -20.01 -36.57
C ARG A 67 24.95 -19.99 -36.82
N HIS A 68 24.45 -20.89 -37.67
CA HIS A 68 23.01 -21.01 -37.93
C HIS A 68 22.22 -21.40 -36.68
N ALA A 69 22.74 -22.31 -35.84
CA ALA A 69 22.10 -22.66 -34.59
C ALA A 69 22.11 -21.51 -33.57
N THR A 70 23.20 -20.73 -33.54
CA THR A 70 23.30 -19.49 -32.74
C THR A 70 22.27 -18.45 -33.19
N ASP A 71 22.16 -18.18 -34.50
CA ASP A 71 21.20 -17.22 -35.05
C ASP A 71 19.75 -17.63 -34.77
N ASN A 72 19.42 -18.93 -34.89
CA ASN A 72 18.11 -19.46 -34.54
C ASN A 72 17.79 -19.34 -33.05
N THR A 73 18.76 -19.61 -32.18
CA THR A 73 18.60 -19.47 -30.73
C THR A 73 18.35 -18.00 -30.37
N LEU A 74 19.11 -17.09 -30.98
CA LEU A 74 18.97 -15.65 -30.77
C LEU A 74 17.60 -15.13 -31.24
N GLN A 75 17.10 -15.62 -32.37
CA GLN A 75 15.73 -15.31 -32.82
C GLN A 75 14.69 -15.86 -31.84
N GLY A 76 14.85 -17.09 -31.36
CA GLY A 76 13.95 -17.66 -30.34
C GLY A 76 13.93 -16.85 -29.04
N LEU A 77 15.08 -16.35 -28.57
CA LEU A 77 15.15 -15.44 -27.41
C LEU A 77 14.43 -14.11 -27.68
N LEU A 78 14.54 -13.55 -28.90
CA LEU A 78 13.80 -12.36 -29.31
C LEU A 78 12.28 -12.59 -29.34
N ASP A 79 11.86 -13.77 -29.78
CA ASP A 79 10.44 -14.14 -29.81
C ASP A 79 9.90 -14.27 -28.38
N ILE A 80 10.66 -14.88 -27.46
CA ILE A 80 10.32 -14.92 -26.03
C ILE A 80 10.19 -13.50 -25.46
N ALA A 81 11.14 -12.62 -25.76
CA ALA A 81 11.12 -11.21 -25.33
C ALA A 81 9.94 -10.40 -25.90
N SER A 82 9.33 -10.86 -26.99
CA SER A 82 8.26 -10.15 -27.68
C SER A 82 6.88 -10.63 -27.24
N GLU A 83 6.65 -11.94 -27.24
CA GLU A 83 5.31 -12.53 -27.05
C GLU A 83 5.36 -13.87 -26.31
N SER A 84 6.07 -13.94 -25.19
CA SER A 84 6.21 -15.20 -24.44
C SER A 84 4.86 -15.93 -24.22
N ILE A 85 3.80 -15.21 -23.83
CA ILE A 85 2.47 -15.75 -23.53
C ILE A 85 1.84 -16.55 -24.69
N MET A 86 2.20 -16.24 -25.94
CA MET A 86 1.69 -16.91 -27.14
C MET A 86 2.58 -18.05 -27.63
N LEU A 87 3.81 -18.15 -27.11
CA LEU A 87 4.73 -19.19 -27.53
C LEU A 87 4.40 -20.53 -26.88
N PRO A 88 4.37 -21.64 -27.62
CA PRO A 88 4.31 -22.97 -27.05
C PRO A 88 5.51 -23.30 -26.16
N ASN A 89 5.33 -24.28 -25.26
CA ASN A 89 6.44 -24.76 -24.44
C ASN A 89 7.60 -25.28 -25.29
N GLN A 90 7.34 -26.01 -26.37
CA GLN A 90 8.40 -26.55 -27.23
C GLN A 90 9.37 -25.47 -27.75
N ASP A 91 8.86 -24.30 -28.13
CA ASP A 91 9.66 -23.21 -28.70
C ASP A 91 10.48 -22.50 -27.63
N VAL A 92 9.88 -22.24 -26.46
CA VAL A 92 10.58 -21.72 -25.29
C VAL A 92 11.70 -22.66 -24.85
N MET A 93 11.41 -23.96 -24.81
CA MET A 93 12.34 -24.99 -24.39
C MET A 93 13.53 -25.11 -25.34
N THR A 94 13.27 -25.07 -26.64
CA THR A 94 14.31 -25.11 -27.67
C THR A 94 15.22 -23.88 -27.57
N SER A 95 14.63 -22.70 -27.40
CA SER A 95 15.36 -21.42 -27.33
C SER A 95 16.21 -21.28 -26.07
N LEU A 96 15.76 -21.80 -24.93
CA LEU A 96 16.52 -21.77 -23.67
C LEU A 96 17.42 -22.98 -23.48
N SER A 97 17.34 -23.97 -24.38
CA SER A 97 17.91 -25.32 -24.18
C SER A 97 17.56 -25.88 -22.80
N ALA A 98 16.31 -25.67 -22.41
CA ALA A 98 15.79 -26.17 -21.16
C ALA A 98 15.45 -27.66 -21.28
N ILE A 99 15.38 -28.34 -20.15
CA ILE A 99 15.03 -29.77 -20.05
C ILE A 99 13.83 -29.97 -19.12
N PRO A 100 12.96 -30.96 -19.35
CA PRO A 100 11.90 -31.29 -18.40
C PRO A 100 12.47 -31.62 -17.02
N ALA A 101 11.89 -31.04 -15.97
CA ALA A 101 12.23 -31.34 -14.59
C ALA A 101 11.15 -32.24 -13.98
N THR A 102 11.52 -33.45 -13.59
CA THR A 102 10.63 -34.44 -12.96
C THR A 102 10.97 -34.61 -11.47
N TYR A 103 10.12 -35.38 -10.76
CA TYR A 103 10.36 -35.74 -9.36
C TYR A 103 11.53 -36.72 -9.18
N ASP A 104 11.97 -37.37 -10.26
CA ASP A 104 13.07 -38.32 -10.25
C ASP A 104 14.45 -37.65 -10.39
N ASN A 105 14.47 -36.34 -10.69
CA ASN A 105 15.70 -35.55 -10.60
C ASN A 105 16.25 -35.63 -9.17
N THR A 106 17.54 -35.89 -9.00
CA THR A 106 18.16 -35.85 -7.66
C THR A 106 18.38 -34.40 -7.23
N PRO A 107 18.16 -34.06 -5.94
CA PRO A 107 18.60 -32.78 -5.38
C PRO A 107 20.09 -32.57 -5.68
N PHE A 108 20.46 -31.39 -6.14
CA PHE A 108 21.79 -31.17 -6.69
C PHE A 108 22.84 -31.19 -5.57
N PRO A 109 23.81 -32.13 -5.61
CA PRO A 109 24.72 -32.39 -4.47
C PRO A 109 25.80 -31.32 -4.24
N ASN A 110 25.86 -30.25 -5.05
CA ASN A 110 27.04 -29.37 -5.15
C ASN A 110 26.75 -27.89 -4.85
N GLU A 111 25.81 -27.57 -3.96
CA GLU A 111 25.49 -26.19 -3.58
C GLU A 111 25.23 -25.29 -4.81
N SER A 112 24.64 -25.83 -5.87
CA SER A 112 24.36 -25.08 -7.11
C SER A 112 22.91 -24.64 -7.16
N THR A 113 22.67 -23.46 -7.70
CA THR A 113 21.35 -22.95 -7.99
C THR A 113 20.96 -23.27 -9.42
N VAL A 114 19.78 -23.86 -9.57
CA VAL A 114 19.14 -24.11 -10.86
C VAL A 114 17.98 -23.15 -11.05
N TYR A 115 17.79 -22.72 -12.29
CA TYR A 115 16.69 -21.86 -12.70
C TYR A 115 15.69 -22.67 -13.52
N TYR A 116 14.41 -22.36 -13.38
CA TYR A 116 13.36 -23.11 -14.03
C TYR A 116 12.20 -22.22 -14.45
N VAL A 117 11.44 -22.71 -15.42
CA VAL A 117 10.20 -22.14 -15.91
C VAL A 117 9.08 -23.15 -15.65
N ARG A 118 8.04 -22.72 -14.95
CA ARG A 118 6.76 -23.43 -14.87
C ARG A 118 5.84 -22.84 -15.91
N SER A 119 5.13 -23.68 -16.63
CA SER A 119 4.21 -23.25 -17.68
C SER A 119 2.88 -23.98 -17.56
N LEU A 120 1.80 -23.22 -17.60
CA LEU A 120 0.42 -23.70 -17.55
C LEU A 120 -0.29 -23.30 -18.86
N PRO A 121 -0.69 -24.26 -19.70
CA PRO A 121 -1.48 -23.97 -20.88
C PRO A 121 -2.93 -23.65 -20.47
N LEU A 122 -3.49 -22.59 -21.05
CA LEU A 122 -4.89 -22.20 -20.94
C LEU A 122 -5.39 -21.79 -22.33
N THR A 123 -6.70 -21.68 -22.52
CA THR A 123 -7.26 -20.91 -23.64
C THR A 123 -7.48 -19.45 -23.24
N VAL A 124 -7.58 -18.55 -24.22
CA VAL A 124 -7.97 -17.14 -23.97
C VAL A 124 -9.27 -17.07 -23.16
N GLY A 125 -10.26 -17.91 -23.48
CA GLY A 125 -11.53 -18.00 -22.75
C GLY A 125 -11.36 -18.43 -21.29
N GLN A 126 -10.52 -19.44 -21.01
CA GLN A 126 -10.21 -19.86 -19.64
C GLN A 126 -9.46 -18.75 -18.88
N LEU A 127 -8.48 -18.12 -19.52
CA LEU A 127 -7.73 -17.01 -18.94
C LEU A 127 -8.65 -15.84 -18.57
N GLN A 128 -9.64 -15.50 -19.42
CA GLN A 128 -10.64 -14.48 -19.09
C GLN A 128 -11.39 -14.80 -17.79
N GLN A 129 -11.92 -16.01 -17.67
CA GLN A 129 -12.70 -16.41 -16.49
C GLN A 129 -11.85 -16.36 -15.20
N VAL A 130 -10.61 -16.87 -15.28
CA VAL A 130 -9.65 -16.81 -14.17
C VAL A 130 -9.33 -15.36 -13.80
N MET A 131 -9.06 -14.51 -14.79
CA MET A 131 -8.70 -13.11 -14.53
C MET A 131 -9.87 -12.28 -14.01
N ASP A 132 -11.10 -12.60 -14.40
CA ASP A 132 -12.29 -11.99 -13.84
C ASP A 132 -12.40 -12.31 -12.35
N LEU A 133 -12.33 -13.58 -11.96
CA LEU A 133 -12.41 -13.96 -10.56
C LEU A 133 -11.20 -13.44 -9.75
N TYR A 134 -10.00 -13.49 -10.33
CA TYR A 134 -8.78 -12.95 -9.74
C TYR A 134 -8.92 -11.46 -9.40
N ARG A 135 -9.46 -10.64 -10.33
CA ARG A 135 -9.66 -9.21 -10.12
C ARG A 135 -10.69 -8.89 -9.03
N HIS A 136 -11.69 -9.76 -8.87
CA HIS A 136 -12.68 -9.63 -7.79
C HIS A 136 -12.07 -9.91 -6.41
N HIS A 137 -11.19 -10.91 -6.32
CA HIS A 137 -10.60 -11.34 -5.04
C HIS A 137 -9.30 -10.61 -4.67
N TYR A 138 -8.53 -10.16 -5.66
CA TYR A 138 -7.18 -9.65 -5.45
C TYR A 138 -6.94 -8.32 -6.17
N ALA A 139 -6.31 -7.39 -5.45
CA ALA A 139 -5.90 -6.10 -5.98
C ALA A 139 -4.50 -6.19 -6.61
N ASP A 140 -4.35 -6.79 -7.80
CA ASP A 140 -3.11 -6.77 -8.63
C ASP A 140 -3.32 -6.03 -9.96
N ARG A 141 -3.49 -4.71 -9.88
CA ARG A 141 -3.93 -3.87 -11.00
C ARG A 141 -3.05 -4.01 -12.25
N VAL A 142 -1.71 -3.95 -12.13
CA VAL A 142 -0.80 -4.00 -13.29
C VAL A 142 -0.90 -5.34 -14.02
N PHE A 143 -0.90 -6.44 -13.27
CA PHE A 143 -1.04 -7.78 -13.85
C PHE A 143 -2.43 -7.96 -14.47
N SER A 144 -3.48 -7.57 -13.75
CA SER A 144 -4.85 -7.65 -14.24
C SER A 144 -5.08 -6.80 -15.50
N GLU A 145 -4.60 -5.55 -15.54
CA GLU A 145 -4.75 -4.66 -16.70
C GLU A 145 -3.95 -5.18 -17.89
N SER A 146 -2.71 -5.64 -17.69
CA SER A 146 -1.89 -6.20 -18.78
C SER A 146 -2.55 -7.45 -19.37
N MET A 147 -3.03 -8.36 -18.51
CA MET A 147 -3.75 -9.56 -18.95
C MET A 147 -5.07 -9.22 -19.65
N GLN A 148 -5.85 -8.28 -19.11
CA GLN A 148 -7.13 -7.88 -19.72
C GLN A 148 -6.92 -7.18 -21.07
N ALA A 149 -5.91 -6.34 -21.21
CA ALA A 149 -5.56 -5.73 -22.50
C ALA A 149 -5.19 -6.82 -23.53
N PHE A 150 -4.41 -7.81 -23.12
CA PHE A 150 -4.08 -8.95 -23.97
C PHE A 150 -5.31 -9.79 -24.34
N ILE A 151 -6.18 -10.12 -23.37
CA ILE A 151 -7.40 -10.88 -23.63
C ILE A 151 -8.34 -10.11 -24.56
N GLN A 152 -8.50 -8.80 -24.35
CA GLN A 152 -9.35 -7.95 -25.17
C GLN A 152 -8.88 -7.90 -26.63
N ALA A 153 -7.56 -7.95 -26.86
CA ALA A 153 -6.98 -8.03 -28.20
C ALA A 153 -7.24 -9.38 -28.90
N HIS A 154 -7.58 -10.43 -28.14
CA HIS A 154 -7.81 -11.79 -28.63
C HIS A 154 -9.23 -12.30 -28.33
N ILE A 155 -10.17 -11.39 -28.04
CA ILE A 155 -11.51 -11.75 -27.57
C ILE A 155 -12.30 -12.57 -28.60
N ASP A 156 -12.04 -12.34 -29.89
CA ASP A 156 -12.66 -13.06 -31.02
C ASP A 156 -12.07 -14.46 -31.23
N GLN A 157 -11.03 -14.83 -30.46
CA GLN A 157 -10.32 -16.10 -30.56
C GLN A 157 -10.25 -16.81 -29.19
N PRO A 158 -11.40 -17.14 -28.58
CA PRO A 158 -11.45 -17.69 -27.22
C PRO A 158 -10.75 -19.05 -27.06
N ASP A 159 -10.65 -19.81 -28.15
CA ASP A 159 -10.03 -21.14 -28.18
C ASP A 159 -8.51 -21.10 -28.41
N THR A 160 -7.93 -19.92 -28.68
CA THR A 160 -6.50 -19.76 -28.86
C THR A 160 -5.77 -20.15 -27.58
N GLN A 161 -4.76 -21.02 -27.69
CA GLN A 161 -3.94 -21.42 -26.56
C GLN A 161 -2.96 -20.32 -26.16
N VAL A 162 -2.78 -20.18 -24.86
CA VAL A 162 -1.89 -19.23 -24.20
C VAL A 162 -1.17 -19.94 -23.06
N TRP A 163 0.04 -19.49 -22.74
CA TRP A 163 0.90 -20.13 -21.73
C TRP A 163 1.24 -19.15 -20.62
N ILE A 164 0.62 -19.38 -19.46
CA ILE A 164 0.90 -18.60 -18.24
C ILE A 164 2.11 -19.20 -17.53
N ARG A 165 3.11 -18.36 -17.25
CA ARG A 165 4.41 -18.83 -16.78
C ARG A 165 4.84 -18.26 -15.45
N TYR A 166 5.74 -18.99 -14.80
CA TYR A 166 6.46 -18.56 -13.62
C TYR A 166 7.94 -18.93 -13.78
N VAL A 167 8.83 -17.99 -13.52
CA VAL A 167 10.28 -18.21 -13.47
C VAL A 167 10.69 -18.37 -12.01
N GLY A 168 11.57 -19.31 -11.68
CA GLY A 168 12.07 -19.42 -10.32
C GLY A 168 13.46 -20.04 -10.25
N ALA A 169 14.00 -20.05 -9.03
CA ALA A 169 15.27 -20.66 -8.69
C ALA A 169 15.13 -21.64 -7.53
N THR A 170 15.99 -22.65 -7.45
CA THR A 170 16.12 -23.55 -6.29
C THR A 170 17.54 -24.11 -6.21
N SER A 171 18.01 -24.43 -5.00
CA SER A 171 19.36 -24.96 -4.77
C SER A 171 19.36 -26.27 -3.96
N ASN A 172 18.37 -26.47 -3.08
CA ASN A 172 18.31 -27.61 -2.16
C ASN A 172 17.19 -28.61 -2.48
N THR A 173 16.31 -28.27 -3.42
CA THR A 173 15.20 -29.12 -3.87
C THR A 173 15.17 -29.14 -5.39
N THR A 174 14.45 -30.08 -5.98
CA THR A 174 14.22 -30.07 -7.43
C THR A 174 13.16 -29.01 -7.78
N PRO A 175 13.17 -28.49 -9.03
CA PRO A 175 12.09 -27.63 -9.51
C PRO A 175 10.68 -28.23 -9.34
N ALA A 176 10.55 -29.55 -9.52
CA ALA A 176 9.30 -30.28 -9.37
C ALA A 176 8.83 -30.37 -7.91
N THR A 177 9.72 -30.70 -6.97
CA THR A 177 9.42 -30.68 -5.54
C THR A 177 9.01 -29.27 -5.10
N ARG A 178 9.71 -28.24 -5.58
CA ARG A 178 9.40 -26.85 -5.25
C ARG A 178 8.01 -26.43 -5.74
N LEU A 179 7.55 -26.91 -6.90
CA LEU A 179 6.18 -26.68 -7.36
C LEU A 179 5.16 -27.28 -6.39
N GLN A 180 5.40 -28.49 -5.91
CA GLN A 180 4.50 -29.17 -4.96
C GLN A 180 4.40 -28.38 -3.65
N ASP A 181 5.53 -27.92 -3.10
CA ASP A 181 5.56 -27.10 -1.89
C ASP A 181 4.77 -25.79 -2.07
N ASP A 182 4.96 -25.11 -3.20
CA ASP A 182 4.27 -23.84 -3.49
C ASP A 182 2.76 -24.05 -3.72
N LEU A 183 2.34 -25.16 -4.33
CA LEU A 183 0.92 -25.53 -4.49
C LEU A 183 0.28 -25.90 -3.15
N ALA A 184 0.98 -26.63 -2.28
CA ALA A 184 0.52 -26.93 -0.93
C ALA A 184 0.38 -25.64 -0.10
N ALA A 185 1.35 -24.73 -0.21
CA ALA A 185 1.30 -23.43 0.43
C ALA A 185 0.11 -22.58 -0.07
N ALA A 186 -0.19 -22.61 -1.38
CA ALA A 186 -1.31 -21.85 -1.96
C ALA A 186 -2.68 -22.24 -1.38
N ARG A 187 -2.84 -23.48 -0.89
CA ARG A 187 -4.06 -23.96 -0.23
C ARG A 187 -4.26 -23.39 1.17
N VAL A 188 -3.16 -23.04 1.85
CA VAL A 188 -3.17 -22.62 3.26
C VAL A 188 -2.98 -21.10 3.40
N GLN A 189 -2.15 -20.49 2.56
CA GLN A 189 -1.78 -19.08 2.62
C GLN A 189 -1.80 -18.44 1.21
N GLY A 190 -2.68 -17.46 1.00
CA GLY A 190 -2.73 -16.65 -0.22
C GLY A 190 -2.03 -15.31 -0.03
N GLN A 191 -0.77 -15.18 -0.47
CA GLN A 191 -0.01 -13.92 -0.32
C GLN A 191 0.82 -13.52 -1.56
N ARG A 192 1.06 -14.42 -2.53
CA ARG A 192 1.87 -14.16 -3.73
C ARG A 192 1.05 -14.37 -5.01
N ARG A 193 1.41 -13.68 -6.10
CA ARG A 193 0.66 -13.75 -7.38
C ARG A 193 0.45 -15.19 -7.86
N PHE A 194 1.50 -16.02 -7.85
CA PHE A 194 1.41 -17.46 -8.15
C PHE A 194 0.35 -18.16 -7.28
N SER A 195 0.46 -18.07 -5.95
CA SER A 195 -0.47 -18.72 -5.02
C SER A 195 -1.92 -18.24 -5.18
N ASN A 196 -2.11 -16.93 -5.37
CA ASN A 196 -3.43 -16.32 -5.59
C ASN A 196 -4.05 -16.79 -6.90
N PHE A 197 -3.25 -16.90 -7.96
CA PHE A 197 -3.70 -17.39 -9.26
C PHE A 197 -4.09 -18.86 -9.17
N CYS A 198 -3.25 -19.70 -8.57
CA CYS A 198 -3.54 -21.11 -8.33
C CYS A 198 -4.80 -21.30 -7.46
N ARG A 199 -5.02 -20.43 -6.47
CA ARG A 199 -6.22 -20.50 -5.63
C ARG A 199 -7.50 -20.19 -6.41
N VAL A 200 -7.50 -19.15 -7.24
CA VAL A 200 -8.63 -18.84 -8.13
C VAL A 200 -8.93 -20.02 -9.06
N MET A 201 -7.88 -20.62 -9.65
CA MET A 201 -8.03 -21.83 -10.46
C MET A 201 -8.66 -22.99 -9.68
N MET A 202 -8.21 -23.24 -8.44
CA MET A 202 -8.78 -24.27 -7.56
C MET A 202 -10.24 -23.97 -7.19
N ASP A 203 -10.58 -22.70 -6.92
CA ASP A 203 -11.94 -22.27 -6.59
C ASP A 203 -12.90 -22.44 -7.78
N MET A 204 -12.37 -22.45 -9.01
CA MET A 204 -13.09 -22.71 -10.25
C MET A 204 -13.12 -24.18 -10.68
N ASP A 205 -12.53 -25.08 -9.88
CA ASP A 205 -12.37 -26.51 -10.22
C ASP A 205 -11.63 -26.74 -11.55
N LEU A 206 -10.70 -25.83 -11.90
CA LEU A 206 -9.83 -25.99 -13.06
C LEU A 206 -8.62 -26.84 -12.70
N ASP A 207 -8.27 -27.77 -13.58
CA ASP A 207 -7.10 -28.62 -13.39
C ASP A 207 -5.79 -27.81 -13.50
N ILE A 208 -4.90 -27.99 -12.52
CA ILE A 208 -3.65 -27.25 -12.42
C ILE A 208 -2.51 -28.22 -12.75
N GLN A 209 -2.14 -28.27 -14.03
CA GLN A 209 -1.03 -29.08 -14.51
C GLN A 209 0.09 -28.19 -15.05
N PHE A 210 0.97 -27.74 -14.15
CA PHE A 210 2.18 -27.04 -14.57
C PHE A 210 3.19 -28.03 -15.16
N GLN A 211 3.70 -27.69 -16.34
CA GLN A 211 4.90 -28.31 -16.89
C GLN A 211 6.13 -27.56 -16.37
N VAL A 212 7.06 -28.28 -15.74
CA VAL A 212 8.25 -27.69 -15.11
C VAL A 212 9.49 -28.00 -15.95
N HIS A 213 10.27 -26.96 -16.21
CA HIS A 213 11.39 -27.02 -17.11
C HIS A 213 12.60 -26.33 -16.51
N GLU A 214 13.73 -27.02 -16.45
CA GLU A 214 14.98 -26.49 -15.95
C GLU A 214 15.80 -25.85 -17.08
N VAL A 215 16.30 -24.63 -16.88
CA VAL A 215 17.17 -23.93 -17.83
C VAL A 215 18.62 -24.34 -17.57
N PHE A 216 18.99 -25.52 -18.07
CA PHE A 216 20.27 -26.17 -17.82
C PHE A 216 21.52 -25.28 -18.08
N PRO A 217 21.59 -24.47 -19.17
CA PRO A 217 22.78 -23.66 -19.45
C PRO A 217 23.05 -22.56 -18.43
N LEU A 218 22.05 -22.19 -17.62
CA LEU A 218 22.14 -21.08 -16.66
C LEU A 218 22.35 -21.54 -15.22
N ARG A 219 22.78 -22.79 -14.99
CA ARG A 219 23.14 -23.25 -13.64
C ARG A 219 24.31 -22.42 -13.10
N VAL A 220 24.18 -21.95 -11.86
CA VAL A 220 25.19 -21.12 -11.19
C VAL A 220 25.62 -21.80 -9.89
N GLN A 221 26.93 -21.78 -9.60
CA GLN A 221 27.46 -22.28 -8.33
C GLN A 221 27.07 -21.32 -7.19
N GLY A 222 26.71 -21.86 -6.03
CA GLY A 222 26.21 -21.10 -4.89
C GLY A 222 24.72 -21.30 -4.64
N VAL A 223 24.30 -21.07 -3.40
CA VAL A 223 22.92 -21.26 -2.94
C VAL A 223 22.15 -19.95 -3.03
N PHE A 224 21.02 -19.95 -3.74
CA PHE A 224 20.18 -18.78 -3.93
C PHE A 224 19.68 -18.25 -2.58
N GLY A 225 19.86 -16.95 -2.35
CA GLY A 225 19.56 -16.30 -1.08
C GLY A 225 20.60 -16.47 0.02
N GLN A 226 21.71 -17.18 -0.24
CA GLN A 226 22.90 -17.14 0.63
C GLN A 226 23.97 -16.20 0.07
N HIS A 227 24.65 -15.47 0.95
CA HIS A 227 25.78 -14.64 0.51
C HIS A 227 26.97 -15.51 0.13
N GLY A 228 27.58 -15.17 -1.00
CA GLY A 228 28.76 -15.83 -1.53
C GLY A 228 29.32 -15.08 -2.75
N PRO A 229 30.44 -15.55 -3.32
CA PRO A 229 31.13 -14.86 -4.42
C PRO A 229 30.27 -14.77 -5.70
N HIS A 230 29.27 -15.64 -5.84
CA HIS A 230 28.39 -15.68 -7.01
C HIS A 230 27.06 -14.95 -6.80
N ARG A 231 26.88 -14.18 -5.71
CA ARG A 231 25.59 -13.54 -5.37
C ARG A 231 25.02 -12.68 -6.49
N GLU A 232 25.88 -11.91 -7.18
CA GLU A 232 25.45 -11.01 -8.26
C GLU A 232 24.98 -11.80 -9.48
N LEU A 233 25.71 -12.85 -9.86
CA LEU A 233 25.33 -13.73 -10.96
C LEU A 233 24.05 -14.52 -10.63
N LEU A 234 23.88 -14.98 -9.39
CA LEU A 234 22.68 -15.68 -8.95
C LEU A 234 21.42 -14.79 -9.13
N ASP A 235 21.48 -13.57 -8.62
CA ASP A 235 20.37 -12.62 -8.73
C ASP A 235 20.11 -12.16 -10.17
N ALA A 236 21.18 -11.86 -10.91
CA ALA A 236 21.09 -11.41 -12.29
C ALA A 236 20.47 -12.47 -13.20
N THR A 237 20.75 -13.75 -12.96
CA THR A 237 20.21 -14.85 -13.77
C THR A 237 18.69 -14.93 -13.66
N GLU A 238 18.13 -14.86 -12.45
CA GLU A 238 16.66 -14.86 -12.25
C GLU A 238 16.03 -13.60 -12.85
N ARG A 239 16.64 -12.43 -12.60
CA ARG A 239 16.17 -11.14 -13.15
C ARG A 239 16.16 -11.17 -14.66
N PHE A 240 17.24 -11.62 -15.29
CA PHE A 240 17.36 -11.76 -16.74
C PHE A 240 16.21 -12.61 -17.30
N LEU A 241 15.97 -13.79 -16.73
CA LEU A 241 14.89 -14.67 -17.18
C LEU A 241 13.51 -14.00 -17.00
N ILE A 242 13.23 -13.38 -15.85
CA ILE A 242 11.94 -12.70 -15.62
C ILE A 242 11.69 -11.57 -16.63
N HIS A 243 12.73 -10.81 -16.99
CA HIS A 243 12.62 -9.74 -17.98
C HIS A 243 12.50 -10.29 -19.40
N LEU A 244 13.28 -11.33 -19.73
CA LEU A 244 13.20 -12.03 -21.00
C LEU A 244 11.78 -12.52 -21.30
N PHE A 245 11.06 -13.04 -20.30
CA PHE A 245 9.69 -13.52 -20.50
C PHE A 245 8.61 -12.42 -20.44
N GLY A 246 8.95 -11.18 -20.10
CA GLY A 246 7.99 -10.10 -19.91
C GLY A 246 7.21 -10.23 -18.59
N ARG A 247 7.66 -9.51 -17.57
CA ARG A 247 7.11 -9.57 -16.19
C ARG A 247 5.59 -9.32 -16.10
N SER A 248 5.02 -8.52 -16.99
CA SER A 248 3.58 -8.22 -17.03
C SER A 248 2.72 -9.47 -17.25
N PHE A 249 3.29 -10.50 -17.89
CA PHE A 249 2.59 -11.75 -18.22
C PHE A 249 3.02 -12.95 -17.35
N LEU A 250 3.91 -12.73 -16.38
CA LEU A 250 4.38 -13.77 -15.46
C LEU A 250 3.60 -13.80 -14.13
N LEU A 251 3.53 -14.98 -13.54
CA LEU A 251 3.05 -15.20 -12.16
C LEU A 251 4.08 -14.74 -11.09
N ASN A 252 5.24 -14.24 -11.52
CA ASN A 252 6.23 -13.60 -10.66
C ASN A 252 5.73 -12.24 -10.18
N SER A 253 5.57 -12.08 -8.87
CA SER A 253 5.25 -10.76 -8.28
C SER A 253 6.47 -9.83 -8.21
N GLN A 254 7.68 -10.38 -8.11
CA GLN A 254 8.95 -9.67 -7.96
C GLN A 254 9.71 -9.65 -9.30
N PRO A 255 10.56 -8.64 -9.55
CA PRO A 255 11.39 -8.55 -10.76
C PRO A 255 12.54 -9.58 -10.83
N GLY A 256 12.69 -10.42 -9.80
CA GLY A 256 13.79 -11.37 -9.64
C GLY A 256 14.90 -10.86 -8.72
N GLY A 257 15.74 -11.79 -8.27
CA GLY A 257 16.83 -11.55 -7.35
C GLY A 257 16.38 -11.56 -5.88
N TYR A 258 17.24 -12.13 -5.05
CA TYR A 258 17.07 -12.20 -3.61
C TYR A 258 17.68 -10.98 -2.89
N PHE A 259 18.83 -10.51 -3.35
CA PHE A 259 19.60 -9.40 -2.80
C PHE A 259 19.17 -8.06 -3.39
N VAL A 260 19.40 -6.98 -2.65
CA VAL A 260 19.14 -5.62 -3.15
C VAL A 260 20.37 -5.14 -3.93
N SER A 261 20.18 -4.76 -5.19
CA SER A 261 21.18 -4.00 -5.94
C SER A 261 20.73 -2.54 -5.92
N TYR A 262 21.31 -1.76 -5.01
CA TYR A 262 21.13 -0.31 -4.96
C TYR A 262 22.48 0.37 -5.18
N ASN A 263 22.57 1.16 -6.25
CA ASN A 263 23.72 2.03 -6.49
C ASN A 263 23.33 3.45 -6.06
N PRO A 264 24.05 4.05 -5.10
CA PRO A 264 23.77 5.43 -4.69
C PRO A 264 23.99 6.41 -5.84
N LEU A 265 23.16 7.46 -5.91
CA LEU A 265 23.28 8.49 -6.93
C LEU A 265 24.67 9.17 -6.88
N PRO A 266 25.22 9.61 -8.02
CA PRO A 266 26.50 10.31 -8.06
C PRO A 266 26.56 11.52 -7.12
N ASP A 267 25.49 12.31 -7.07
CA ASP A 267 25.40 13.50 -6.21
C ASP A 267 25.35 13.14 -4.71
N ASP A 268 24.62 12.08 -4.35
CA ASP A 268 24.61 11.55 -2.98
C ASP A 268 26.04 11.13 -2.58
N ASN A 269 26.73 10.41 -3.47
CA ASN A 269 28.10 9.93 -3.25
C ASN A 269 29.10 11.07 -3.02
N LEU A 270 28.95 12.21 -3.71
CA LEU A 270 29.85 13.35 -3.52
C LEU A 270 29.81 13.88 -2.09
N ILE A 271 28.62 13.96 -1.50
CA ILE A 271 28.42 14.41 -0.12
C ILE A 271 28.88 13.32 0.86
N ILE A 272 28.45 12.07 0.67
CA ILE A 272 28.68 10.97 1.61
C ILE A 272 30.16 10.61 1.71
N ARG A 273 30.94 10.69 0.62
CA ARG A 273 32.39 10.45 0.60
C ARG A 273 33.21 11.46 1.41
N THR A 274 32.58 12.48 1.98
CA THR A 274 33.23 13.43 2.89
C THR A 274 33.10 13.02 4.37
N ILE A 275 32.21 12.06 4.67
CA ILE A 275 32.02 11.54 6.02
C ILE A 275 33.26 10.75 6.43
N ASN A 276 33.70 10.94 7.67
CA ASN A 276 34.69 10.09 8.31
C ASN A 276 33.98 9.25 9.37
N ALA A 277 33.87 7.94 9.15
CA ALA A 277 33.21 7.01 10.07
C ALA A 277 34.10 5.77 10.37
N GLY A 278 35.37 6.03 10.69
CA GLY A 278 36.36 4.98 10.93
C GLY A 278 36.04 4.07 12.12
N HIS A 279 35.53 4.62 13.22
CA HIS A 279 35.18 3.84 14.41
C HIS A 279 33.96 2.94 14.15
N ALA A 280 32.94 3.48 13.47
CA ALA A 280 31.77 2.70 13.08
C ALA A 280 32.14 1.56 12.13
N TYR A 281 33.05 1.79 11.18
CA TYR A 281 33.57 0.72 10.33
C TYR A 281 34.27 -0.37 11.13
N GLU A 282 35.19 -0.01 12.02
CA GLU A 282 35.91 -0.98 12.85
C GLU A 282 34.94 -1.81 13.73
N TYR A 283 33.92 -1.16 14.29
CA TYR A 283 32.87 -1.80 15.09
C TYR A 283 32.01 -2.77 14.28
N LEU A 284 31.63 -2.39 13.05
CA LEU A 284 30.76 -3.19 12.18
C LEU A 284 31.50 -4.28 11.41
N THR A 285 32.83 -4.26 11.32
CA THR A 285 33.63 -5.26 10.56
C THR A 285 34.56 -6.10 11.42
N GLY A 286 34.84 -5.70 12.67
CA GLY A 286 35.66 -6.50 13.58
C GLY A 286 37.15 -6.52 13.29
N VAL A 287 37.65 -5.64 12.41
CA VAL A 287 39.05 -5.62 11.89
C VAL A 287 40.13 -5.50 12.99
N ARG A 288 39.78 -5.16 14.25
CA ARG A 288 40.72 -5.13 15.39
C ARG A 288 40.64 -6.32 16.36
N GLN A 289 39.72 -7.27 16.21
CA GLN A 289 39.60 -8.40 17.16
C GLN A 289 39.83 -9.76 16.48
N VAL A 290 41.02 -10.30 16.75
CA VAL A 290 41.41 -11.68 16.45
C VAL A 290 40.55 -12.63 17.29
N GLN A 291 39.78 -13.48 16.61
CA GLN A 291 38.83 -14.48 17.14
C GLN A 291 37.49 -13.93 17.66
N VAL A 292 36.49 -13.90 16.78
CA VAL A 292 35.08 -13.82 17.15
C VAL A 292 34.73 -15.09 17.93
N ALA A 293 34.68 -15.02 19.27
CA ALA A 293 34.12 -16.08 20.08
C ALA A 293 32.65 -16.32 19.64
N ARG A 294 32.21 -17.58 19.57
CA ARG A 294 30.80 -17.91 19.32
C ARG A 294 29.93 -17.10 20.27
N ARG A 295 28.87 -16.45 19.75
CA ARG A 295 27.84 -15.79 20.56
C ARG A 295 27.38 -16.76 21.65
N GLN A 296 27.71 -16.47 22.91
CA GLN A 296 27.11 -17.18 24.02
C GLN A 296 25.76 -16.53 24.28
N VAL A 297 24.71 -17.34 24.28
CA VAL A 297 23.38 -16.89 24.64
C VAL A 297 23.39 -16.49 26.11
N ASP A 298 23.06 -15.23 26.39
CA ASP A 298 22.92 -14.74 27.74
C ASP A 298 21.69 -15.39 28.42
N GLN A 299 21.87 -15.94 29.62
CA GLN A 299 20.79 -16.55 30.38
C GLN A 299 19.68 -15.55 30.74
N ALA A 300 20.02 -14.26 30.84
CA ALA A 300 19.03 -13.19 31.03
C ALA A 300 18.08 -13.09 29.82
N VAL A 301 18.58 -13.24 28.59
CA VAL A 301 17.74 -13.26 27.37
C VAL A 301 16.75 -14.43 27.46
N VAL A 302 17.24 -15.62 27.81
CA VAL A 302 16.40 -16.82 27.97
C VAL A 302 15.32 -16.61 29.02
N ALA A 303 15.66 -15.98 30.15
CA ALA A 303 14.70 -15.67 31.21
C ALA A 303 13.59 -14.71 30.75
N ILE A 304 13.95 -13.65 30.01
CA ILE A 304 13.00 -12.66 29.47
C ILE A 304 11.99 -13.34 28.52
N PHE A 305 12.48 -14.18 27.59
CA PHE A 305 11.60 -14.89 26.66
C PHE A 305 10.75 -15.96 27.35
N ASN A 306 11.28 -16.68 28.34
CA ASN A 306 10.50 -17.62 29.13
C ASN A 306 9.39 -16.93 29.95
N GLN A 307 9.62 -15.70 30.41
CA GLN A 307 8.58 -14.88 31.03
C GLN A 307 7.53 -14.46 30.00
N TYR A 308 7.95 -13.96 28.83
CA TYR A 308 7.06 -13.59 27.74
C TYR A 308 6.15 -14.75 27.30
N THR A 309 6.70 -15.94 27.06
CA THR A 309 5.91 -17.12 26.64
C THR A 309 4.88 -17.51 27.71
N ARG A 310 5.23 -17.40 29.00
CA ARG A 310 4.29 -17.66 30.11
C ARG A 310 3.16 -16.62 30.16
N GLN A 311 3.47 -15.33 29.97
CA GLN A 311 2.47 -14.28 29.94
C GLN A 311 1.57 -14.39 28.70
N LEU A 312 2.16 -14.72 27.54
CA LEU A 312 1.42 -14.95 26.31
C LEU A 312 0.43 -16.10 26.48
N ALA A 313 0.83 -17.20 27.12
CA ALA A 313 -0.02 -18.36 27.37
C ALA A 313 -1.30 -18.04 28.18
N ILE A 314 -1.25 -17.02 29.04
CA ILE A 314 -2.43 -16.55 29.81
C ILE A 314 -3.50 -15.96 28.86
N HIS A 315 -3.07 -15.31 27.77
CA HIS A 315 -3.95 -14.62 26.84
C HIS A 315 -4.26 -15.43 25.57
N ASP A 316 -3.29 -16.20 25.08
CA ASP A 316 -3.37 -17.02 23.87
C ASP A 316 -2.46 -18.26 24.00
N GLN A 317 -2.98 -19.32 24.61
CA GLN A 317 -2.27 -20.58 24.78
C GLN A 317 -1.86 -21.21 23.45
N GLN A 318 -2.69 -21.10 22.40
CA GLN A 318 -2.40 -21.72 21.11
C GLN A 318 -1.19 -21.06 20.42
N LEU A 319 -1.13 -19.73 20.46
CA LEU A 319 0.02 -19.01 19.93
C LEU A 319 1.29 -19.30 20.75
N ALA A 320 1.19 -19.33 22.07
CA ALA A 320 2.31 -19.68 22.94
C ALA A 320 2.85 -21.09 22.65
N ASP A 321 1.96 -22.09 22.48
CA ASP A 321 2.33 -23.47 22.15
C ASP A 321 2.96 -23.62 20.75
N SER A 322 2.68 -22.67 19.84
CA SER A 322 3.27 -22.66 18.50
C SER A 322 4.73 -22.18 18.45
N ILE A 323 5.23 -21.58 19.54
CA ILE A 323 6.61 -21.11 19.66
C ILE A 323 7.53 -22.32 19.84
N THR A 324 8.26 -22.68 18.78
CA THR A 324 9.18 -23.83 18.82
C THR A 324 10.50 -23.47 19.53
N THR A 325 11.17 -24.48 20.12
CA THR A 325 12.52 -24.31 20.69
C THR A 325 13.51 -23.82 19.64
N GLN A 326 13.43 -24.32 18.40
CA GLN A 326 14.31 -23.90 17.31
C GLN A 326 14.13 -22.40 16.99
N TYR A 327 12.89 -21.91 17.00
CA TYR A 327 12.63 -20.49 16.81
C TYR A 327 13.20 -19.66 17.97
N LEU A 328 12.96 -20.07 19.21
CA LEU A 328 13.52 -19.41 20.39
C LEU A 328 15.06 -19.34 20.35
N ASP A 329 15.74 -20.44 20.03
CA ASP A 329 17.19 -20.48 19.90
C ASP A 329 17.69 -19.47 18.85
N SER A 330 16.98 -19.34 17.72
CA SER A 330 17.31 -18.38 16.68
C SER A 330 17.17 -16.93 17.17
N VAL A 331 16.12 -16.62 17.93
CA VAL A 331 15.88 -15.29 18.48
C VAL A 331 16.89 -14.97 19.58
N TYR A 332 17.20 -15.92 20.46
CA TYR A 332 18.19 -15.74 21.52
C TYR A 332 19.56 -15.33 20.98
N GLN A 333 20.01 -16.01 19.92
CA GLN A 333 21.28 -15.70 19.25
C GLN A 333 21.27 -14.33 18.56
N GLN A 334 20.11 -13.87 18.14
CA GLN A 334 19.96 -12.60 17.44
C GLN A 334 19.89 -11.39 18.37
N VAL A 335 19.29 -11.58 19.55
CA VAL A 335 19.25 -10.57 20.62
C VAL A 335 20.59 -10.46 21.33
N SER A 336 21.29 -11.59 21.53
CA SER A 336 22.56 -11.59 22.28
C SER A 336 23.65 -10.79 21.55
N PRO A 337 24.24 -9.75 22.19
CA PRO A 337 25.30 -8.97 21.57
C PRO A 337 26.56 -9.81 21.37
N ASN A 338 27.30 -9.51 20.30
CA ASN A 338 28.65 -10.00 20.19
C ASN A 338 29.48 -9.41 21.34
N ALA A 339 30.41 -10.18 21.92
CA ALA A 339 31.32 -9.64 22.95
C ALA A 339 32.10 -8.41 22.44
N ALA A 340 32.41 -8.38 21.14
CA ALA A 340 33.03 -7.25 20.44
C ALA A 340 32.15 -5.97 20.40
N HIS A 341 30.85 -6.10 20.65
CA HIS A 341 29.86 -5.02 20.63
C HIS A 341 29.48 -4.53 22.03
N GLN A 342 30.17 -4.99 23.07
CA GLN A 342 29.94 -4.59 24.44
C GLN A 342 31.00 -3.58 24.89
N PHE A 343 30.55 -2.45 25.42
CA PHE A 343 31.42 -1.43 26.02
C PHE A 343 31.19 -1.38 27.53
N ARG A 344 32.28 -1.46 28.30
CA ARG A 344 32.26 -1.44 29.77
C ARG A 344 32.64 -0.04 30.26
N HIS A 345 31.81 0.57 31.11
CA HIS A 345 32.04 1.91 31.63
C HIS A 345 32.00 1.97 33.16
N GLY A 346 32.98 2.67 33.74
CA GLY A 346 33.03 3.04 35.15
C GLY A 346 33.41 1.90 36.12
N PRO A 347 33.49 2.19 37.43
CA PRO A 347 33.84 1.21 38.47
C PRO A 347 32.75 0.16 38.71
N THR A 348 31.52 0.41 38.24
CA THR A 348 30.39 -0.52 38.30
C THR A 348 30.39 -1.56 37.16
N ASP A 349 31.34 -1.45 36.23
CA ASP A 349 31.50 -2.35 35.08
C ASP A 349 30.20 -2.52 34.26
N THR A 350 29.46 -1.41 34.13
CA THR A 350 28.18 -1.40 33.41
C THR A 350 28.43 -1.61 31.93
N VAL A 351 27.73 -2.57 31.34
CA VAL A 351 27.86 -2.94 29.93
C VAL A 351 26.81 -2.21 29.09
N PHE A 352 27.26 -1.55 28.03
CA PHE A 352 26.44 -0.88 27.04
C PHE A 352 26.61 -1.54 25.67
N THR A 353 25.55 -1.55 24.88
CA THR A 353 25.58 -1.97 23.47
C THR A 353 25.46 -0.72 22.58
N PRO A 354 26.50 -0.27 21.86
CA PRO A 354 26.43 0.99 21.11
C PRO A 354 25.29 1.07 20.09
N LEU A 355 24.98 -0.02 19.38
CA LEU A 355 23.91 -0.06 18.38
C LEU A 355 23.00 -1.27 18.57
N VAL A 356 21.68 -1.03 18.61
CA VAL A 356 20.64 -2.06 18.61
C VAL A 356 19.58 -1.75 17.54
N LEU A 357 19.09 -2.78 16.85
CA LEU A 357 18.02 -2.67 15.87
C LEU A 357 16.69 -3.18 16.45
N PHE A 358 15.62 -2.41 16.27
CA PHE A 358 14.29 -2.72 16.78
C PHE A 358 13.30 -2.87 15.62
N GLY A 359 12.93 -4.11 15.35
CA GLY A 359 12.03 -4.53 14.29
C GLY A 359 10.56 -4.51 14.69
N LYS A 360 9.70 -4.68 13.69
CA LYS A 360 8.24 -4.69 13.88
C LYS A 360 7.77 -6.07 14.32
N ASP A 361 7.67 -6.99 13.38
CA ASP A 361 7.11 -8.31 13.59
C ASP A 361 7.81 -9.37 12.73
N VAL A 362 7.89 -10.58 13.27
CA VAL A 362 8.27 -11.76 12.50
C VAL A 362 7.14 -12.15 11.56
N THR A 363 7.46 -12.41 10.28
CA THR A 363 6.45 -12.91 9.34
C THR A 363 6.03 -14.34 9.70
N VAL A 364 4.79 -14.73 9.37
CA VAL A 364 4.30 -16.10 9.58
C VAL A 364 5.25 -17.14 8.99
N HIS A 365 5.78 -16.87 7.78
CA HIS A 365 6.74 -17.75 7.13
C HIS A 365 8.04 -17.92 7.93
N ASN A 366 8.67 -16.81 8.36
CA ASN A 366 9.92 -16.86 9.12
C ASN A 366 9.71 -17.46 10.51
N PHE A 367 8.56 -17.22 11.13
CA PHE A 367 8.19 -17.82 12.41
C PHE A 367 8.08 -19.34 12.30
N SER A 368 7.29 -19.84 11.34
CA SER A 368 7.14 -21.28 11.11
C SER A 368 8.44 -21.96 10.67
N ALA A 369 9.28 -21.28 9.90
CA ALA A 369 10.55 -21.80 9.43
C ALA A 369 11.72 -21.56 10.41
N ALA A 370 11.47 -21.00 11.59
CA ALA A 370 12.50 -20.58 12.54
C ALA A 370 13.66 -19.77 11.91
N THR A 371 13.33 -18.91 10.95
CA THR A 371 14.32 -18.14 10.18
C THR A 371 14.62 -16.82 10.89
N PRO A 372 15.88 -16.57 11.32
CA PRO A 372 16.25 -15.32 11.97
C PRO A 372 16.18 -14.14 11.00
N PHE A 373 16.03 -12.92 11.53
CA PHE A 373 15.91 -11.68 10.76
C PHE A 373 17.02 -11.52 9.71
N TYR A 374 18.29 -11.71 10.09
CA TYR A 374 19.43 -11.56 9.17
C TYR A 374 19.56 -12.66 8.11
N ALA A 375 18.84 -13.77 8.28
CA ALA A 375 18.67 -14.79 7.25
C ALA A 375 17.39 -14.58 6.42
N SER A 376 16.54 -13.64 6.84
CA SER A 376 15.37 -13.22 6.07
C SER A 376 15.76 -12.17 5.03
N ARG A 377 14.93 -12.02 4.00
CA ARG A 377 15.10 -10.99 2.96
C ARG A 377 15.18 -9.56 3.52
N SER A 378 14.37 -9.25 4.53
CA SER A 378 14.42 -7.95 5.21
C SER A 378 15.78 -7.70 5.85
N GLY A 379 16.36 -8.71 6.51
CA GLY A 379 17.68 -8.58 7.11
C GLY A 379 18.80 -8.55 6.07
N THR A 380 18.62 -9.20 4.91
CA THR A 380 19.58 -9.06 3.82
C THR A 380 19.54 -7.68 3.19
N VAL A 381 18.36 -7.04 3.02
CA VAL A 381 18.26 -5.62 2.62
C VAL A 381 19.02 -4.72 3.60
N THR A 382 18.85 -4.94 4.90
CA THR A 382 19.59 -4.20 5.94
C THR A 382 21.11 -4.38 5.79
N ARG A 383 21.56 -5.62 5.60
CA ARG A 383 22.97 -5.95 5.42
C ARG A 383 23.55 -5.31 4.15
N ASP A 384 22.87 -5.47 3.01
CA ASP A 384 23.28 -4.93 1.72
C ASP A 384 23.42 -3.40 1.80
N LEU A 385 22.43 -2.69 2.37
CA LEU A 385 22.49 -1.24 2.53
C LEU A 385 23.61 -0.78 3.47
N LEU A 386 23.85 -1.49 4.58
CA LEU A 386 24.97 -1.22 5.48
C LEU A 386 26.32 -1.41 4.78
N GLU A 387 26.49 -2.49 4.01
CA GLU A 387 27.69 -2.74 3.19
C GLU A 387 27.91 -1.60 2.20
N THR A 388 26.86 -1.16 1.49
CA THR A 388 26.92 -0.06 0.53
C THR A 388 27.29 1.27 1.20
N VAL A 389 26.76 1.56 2.39
CA VAL A 389 27.12 2.78 3.13
C VAL A 389 28.61 2.76 3.51
N LEU A 390 29.07 1.65 4.09
CA LEU A 390 30.47 1.53 4.53
C LEU A 390 31.46 1.60 3.35
N SER A 391 31.17 0.93 2.24
CA SER A 391 32.02 0.99 1.04
C SER A 391 32.08 2.41 0.45
N THR A 392 30.95 3.12 0.44
CA THR A 392 30.88 4.51 -0.03
C THR A 392 31.72 5.44 0.83
N ILE A 393 31.59 5.35 2.16
CA ILE A 393 32.28 6.24 3.11
C ILE A 393 33.81 6.01 3.06
N LEU A 394 34.26 4.76 2.96
CA LEU A 394 35.68 4.42 3.12
C LEU A 394 36.53 4.52 1.85
N ARG A 395 35.91 4.75 0.69
CA ARG A 395 36.58 4.80 -0.63
C ARG A 395 37.43 3.57 -0.93
N ARG A 396 37.08 2.42 -0.35
CA ARG A 396 37.72 1.13 -0.61
C ARG A 396 36.70 0.23 -1.28
N ASP A 397 37.10 -0.39 -2.38
CA ASP A 397 36.52 -1.67 -2.78
C ASP A 397 36.93 -2.65 -1.68
N VAL A 398 36.06 -2.79 -0.68
CA VAL A 398 36.20 -3.81 0.36
C VAL A 398 36.23 -5.15 -0.39
N GLY A 399 37.40 -5.77 -0.49
CA GLY A 399 37.57 -7.01 -1.24
C GLY A 399 36.62 -8.09 -0.73
N ASP A 400 36.32 -9.10 -1.56
CA ASP A 400 35.37 -10.18 -1.21
C ASP A 400 35.66 -10.84 0.15
N GLU A 401 36.92 -10.85 0.61
CA GLU A 401 37.36 -11.43 1.89
C GLU A 401 37.09 -10.53 3.13
N GLU A 402 36.90 -9.22 2.97
CA GLU A 402 36.66 -8.26 4.07
C GLU A 402 35.15 -8.08 4.39
N ARG A 403 34.24 -8.79 3.70
CA ARG A 403 32.78 -8.59 3.73
C ARG A 403 32.02 -9.11 4.96
N GLN A 404 32.67 -9.63 6.00
CA GLN A 404 31.93 -10.15 7.16
C GLN A 404 31.51 -9.03 8.11
N LEU A 405 30.33 -8.45 7.87
CA LEU A 405 29.69 -7.55 8.83
C LEU A 405 29.41 -8.28 10.16
N LEU A 406 29.90 -7.73 11.26
CA LEU A 406 29.43 -8.03 12.60
C LEU A 406 28.05 -7.38 12.76
N LEU A 407 27.02 -8.20 12.60
CA LEU A 407 25.63 -7.75 12.62
C LEU A 407 25.21 -7.32 14.04
N PRO A 408 24.63 -6.12 14.25
CA PRO A 408 24.15 -5.67 15.55
C PRO A 408 23.03 -6.56 16.12
N PRO A 409 22.78 -6.52 17.44
CA PRO A 409 21.59 -7.12 18.02
C PRO A 409 20.29 -6.66 17.37
N PHE A 410 19.35 -7.59 17.21
CA PHE A 410 18.02 -7.30 16.70
C PHE A 410 16.97 -8.05 17.49
N PHE A 411 15.87 -7.36 17.81
CA PHE A 411 14.64 -7.94 18.32
C PHE A 411 13.42 -7.27 17.67
N ASP A 412 12.28 -7.96 17.65
CA ASP A 412 11.02 -7.42 17.14
C ASP A 412 10.12 -6.96 18.29
N LEU A 413 9.26 -5.97 18.03
CA LEU A 413 8.17 -5.60 18.95
C LEU A 413 7.24 -6.80 19.16
N TRP A 414 6.88 -7.49 18.09
CA TRP A 414 6.21 -8.78 18.16
C TRP A 414 7.20 -9.90 17.83
N PRO A 415 7.68 -10.67 18.83
CA PRO A 415 8.51 -11.85 18.60
C PRO A 415 7.69 -13.05 18.10
N VAL A 416 6.45 -12.82 17.65
CA VAL A 416 5.54 -13.79 17.03
C VAL A 416 4.77 -13.05 15.92
N PRO A 417 4.08 -13.73 15.01
CA PRO A 417 3.32 -13.05 13.96
C PRO A 417 2.33 -12.03 14.54
N ARG A 418 2.33 -10.83 13.96
CA ARG A 418 1.62 -9.68 14.52
C ARG A 418 0.14 -9.98 14.73
N HIS A 419 -0.33 -9.60 15.91
CA HIS A 419 -1.74 -9.56 16.29
C HIS A 419 -2.08 -8.16 16.82
N ARG A 420 -3.32 -7.71 16.63
CA ARG A 420 -3.72 -6.32 16.95
C ARG A 420 -4.01 -6.10 18.45
N PHE A 421 -4.00 -7.17 19.23
CA PHE A 421 -4.30 -7.22 20.67
C PHE A 421 -2.98 -7.37 21.47
N LEU A 422 -2.99 -7.12 22.79
CA LEU A 422 -1.83 -7.30 23.70
C LEU A 422 -0.63 -6.35 23.51
N TRP A 423 -0.86 -5.10 23.10
CA TRP A 423 0.23 -4.13 22.90
C TRP A 423 1.11 -3.92 24.13
N GLU A 424 0.53 -3.92 25.32
CA GLU A 424 1.24 -3.73 26.59
C GLU A 424 2.27 -4.85 26.79
N LEU A 425 1.85 -6.11 26.69
CA LEU A 425 2.73 -7.28 26.80
C LEU A 425 3.95 -7.19 25.86
N HIS A 426 3.72 -6.85 24.58
CA HIS A 426 4.79 -6.75 23.58
C HIS A 426 5.72 -5.57 23.84
N THR A 427 5.16 -4.46 24.32
CA THR A 427 5.93 -3.25 24.64
C THR A 427 6.79 -3.47 25.89
N GLU A 428 6.24 -4.09 26.93
CA GLU A 428 6.97 -4.49 28.15
C GLU A 428 8.11 -5.46 27.82
N HIS A 429 7.84 -6.47 26.99
CA HIS A 429 8.87 -7.40 26.54
C HIS A 429 10.01 -6.71 25.78
N ALA A 430 9.66 -5.84 24.82
CA ALA A 430 10.61 -5.04 24.06
C ALA A 430 11.49 -4.18 24.99
N ALA A 431 10.88 -3.53 25.97
CA ALA A 431 11.59 -2.66 26.89
C ALA A 431 12.48 -3.44 27.88
N ALA A 432 12.06 -4.63 28.32
CA ALA A 432 12.91 -5.54 29.11
C ALA A 432 14.16 -6.00 28.34
N ILE A 433 14.06 -6.22 27.02
CA ILE A 433 15.22 -6.49 26.17
C ILE A 433 16.15 -5.28 26.13
N LEU A 434 15.61 -4.06 26.04
CA LEU A 434 16.43 -2.84 26.02
C LEU A 434 17.11 -2.54 27.35
N ASP A 435 16.47 -2.82 28.48
CA ASP A 435 17.08 -2.73 29.82
C ASP A 435 18.31 -3.65 29.94
N LEU A 436 18.24 -4.84 29.35
CA LEU A 436 19.37 -5.77 29.27
C LEU A 436 20.48 -5.26 28.32
N LEU A 437 20.13 -4.82 27.11
CA LEU A 437 21.09 -4.45 26.08
C LEU A 437 21.75 -3.08 26.31
N ARG A 438 21.02 -2.18 26.99
CA ARG A 438 21.41 -0.79 27.25
C ARG A 438 21.93 -0.07 26.01
N PRO A 439 21.10 0.10 24.96
CA PRO A 439 21.52 0.78 23.74
C PRO A 439 21.91 2.23 24.00
N LEU A 440 22.93 2.71 23.29
CA LEU A 440 23.22 4.16 23.19
C LEU A 440 22.69 4.75 21.87
N VAL A 441 22.62 3.92 20.83
CA VAL A 441 21.96 4.20 19.55
C VAL A 441 20.94 3.09 19.25
N LEU A 442 19.70 3.50 18.98
CA LEU A 442 18.60 2.60 18.63
C LEU A 442 18.14 2.89 17.20
N VAL A 443 17.93 1.85 16.39
CA VAL A 443 17.25 2.01 15.09
C VAL A 443 15.86 1.44 15.20
N SER A 444 14.83 2.24 14.97
CA SER A 444 13.44 1.76 14.96
C SER A 444 12.95 1.54 13.53
N PHE A 445 12.52 0.33 13.20
CA PHE A 445 11.97 0.02 11.89
C PHE A 445 10.44 0.06 11.90
N SER A 446 9.83 0.91 11.05
CA SER A 446 8.37 1.06 10.88
C SER A 446 7.68 2.06 11.81
N TYR A 447 6.50 2.48 11.38
CA TYR A 447 5.55 3.31 12.13
C TYR A 447 5.15 2.71 13.49
N ASP A 448 4.81 1.42 13.51
CA ASP A 448 4.31 0.74 14.73
C ASP A 448 5.36 0.67 15.84
N VAL A 449 6.65 0.63 15.46
CA VAL A 449 7.78 0.63 16.38
C VAL A 449 8.12 2.06 16.77
N ALA A 450 8.18 2.97 15.78
CA ALA A 450 8.47 4.39 16.01
C ALA A 450 7.50 5.04 17.02
N ARG A 451 6.21 4.68 17.01
CA ARG A 451 5.24 5.18 18.00
C ARG A 451 5.48 4.62 19.41
N VAL A 452 5.96 3.38 19.54
CA VAL A 452 6.31 2.83 20.86
C VAL A 452 7.53 3.56 21.39
N VAL A 453 8.57 3.68 20.56
CA VAL A 453 9.79 4.41 20.91
C VAL A 453 9.50 5.87 21.25
N ARG A 454 8.69 6.57 20.43
CA ARG A 454 8.32 7.96 20.71
C ARG A 454 7.51 8.14 22.00
N SER A 455 6.80 7.11 22.44
CA SER A 455 6.11 7.12 23.75
C SER A 455 7.01 6.71 24.92
N ASN A 456 8.33 6.60 24.69
CA ASN A 456 9.29 6.06 25.65
C ASN A 456 8.88 4.67 26.18
N PHE A 457 8.31 3.83 25.32
CA PHE A 457 7.83 2.49 25.67
C PHE A 457 6.67 2.43 26.68
N HIS A 458 5.93 3.54 26.88
CA HIS A 458 4.73 3.56 27.73
C HIS A 458 3.41 3.53 26.96
N GLY A 459 3.44 3.38 25.63
CA GLY A 459 2.21 3.28 24.86
C GLY A 459 2.39 3.17 23.36
N ARG A 460 1.32 3.51 22.64
CA ARG A 460 1.25 3.30 21.18
C ARG A 460 0.63 4.48 20.43
N HIS A 461 0.38 5.57 21.14
CA HIS A 461 -0.44 6.69 20.68
C HIS A 461 0.36 7.99 20.45
N SER A 462 1.68 7.98 20.66
CA SER A 462 2.56 9.16 20.55
C SER A 462 2.83 9.63 19.11
N LEU A 463 2.44 8.84 18.09
CA LEU A 463 2.75 9.14 16.69
C LEU A 463 1.60 8.75 15.76
N SER A 464 1.23 9.65 14.84
CA SER A 464 0.30 9.39 13.74
C SER A 464 1.05 8.91 12.48
N ARG A 465 0.35 8.30 11.52
CA ARG A 465 1.00 7.86 10.26
C ARG A 465 1.61 9.02 9.47
N ASP A 466 0.87 10.12 9.37
CA ASP A 466 1.35 11.32 8.68
C ASP A 466 2.54 11.95 9.42
N GLY A 467 2.47 11.99 10.76
CA GLY A 467 3.61 12.42 11.59
C GLY A 467 4.84 11.51 11.40
N TYR A 468 4.64 10.20 11.24
CA TYR A 468 5.74 9.27 10.96
C TYR A 468 6.37 9.50 9.59
N HIS A 469 5.58 9.85 8.57
CA HIS A 469 6.12 10.17 7.24
C HIS A 469 7.05 11.39 7.25
N GLN A 470 6.87 12.30 8.21
CA GLN A 470 7.75 13.44 8.43
C GLN A 470 8.95 13.08 9.32
N LEU A 471 8.73 12.22 10.33
CA LEU A 471 9.72 11.81 11.33
C LEU A 471 10.74 10.79 10.80
N ALA A 472 10.36 9.94 9.84
CA ALA A 472 11.26 8.91 9.31
C ALA A 472 12.56 9.54 8.79
N GLY A 473 13.70 8.96 9.14
CA GLY A 473 15.03 9.47 8.85
C GLY A 473 15.57 10.47 9.87
N GLU A 474 14.76 11.00 10.80
CA GLU A 474 15.25 11.86 11.88
C GLU A 474 15.94 11.05 12.99
N ALA A 475 16.89 11.70 13.68
CA ALA A 475 17.50 11.22 14.91
C ALA A 475 16.93 12.02 16.11
N ARG A 476 16.57 11.35 17.20
CA ARG A 476 16.01 11.98 18.41
C ARG A 476 16.48 11.28 19.67
N VAL A 477 16.41 11.99 20.79
CA VAL A 477 16.64 11.39 22.11
C VAL A 477 15.37 10.66 22.56
N CYS A 478 15.54 9.48 23.14
CA CYS A 478 14.50 8.62 23.67
C CYS A 478 14.91 8.07 25.03
N ASN A 479 13.93 7.80 25.89
CA ASN A 479 14.12 7.04 27.12
C ASN A 479 13.41 5.68 27.02
N TYR A 480 13.99 4.64 27.61
CA TYR A 480 13.38 3.30 27.67
C TYR A 480 13.34 2.74 29.10
N ASP A 481 13.37 3.62 30.11
CA ASP A 481 13.32 3.22 31.52
C ASP A 481 11.91 2.78 31.91
N ILE A 482 11.70 1.47 31.99
CA ILE A 482 10.42 0.88 32.41
C ILE A 482 10.10 1.07 33.90
N HIS A 483 11.08 1.48 34.70
CA HIS A 483 10.92 1.65 36.15
C HIS A 483 10.56 3.09 36.52
N PHE A 484 10.79 4.05 35.63
CA PHE A 484 10.33 5.42 35.83
C PHE A 484 8.83 5.51 35.55
N ASN A 485 8.03 5.83 36.57
CA ASN A 485 6.58 5.90 36.44
C ASN A 485 6.14 7.31 36.00
N TYR A 486 5.82 7.46 34.73
CA TYR A 486 5.44 8.74 34.11
C TYR A 486 4.22 9.39 34.79
N ASP A 487 3.33 8.58 35.39
CA ASP A 487 2.07 9.01 35.99
C ASP A 487 2.22 9.54 37.43
N THR A 488 3.17 9.01 38.20
CA THR A 488 3.27 9.30 39.64
C THR A 488 4.43 10.21 40.02
N GLU A 489 5.42 10.31 39.13
CA GLU A 489 6.66 11.05 39.36
C GLU A 489 6.45 12.58 39.39
N PRO A 490 7.09 13.35 40.30
CA PRO A 490 6.91 14.80 40.45
C PRO A 490 7.19 15.56 39.14
N GLU A 491 6.49 16.66 38.83
CA GLU A 491 6.57 17.37 37.53
C GLU A 491 8.01 17.57 36.99
N ASP A 492 8.95 17.98 37.84
CA ASP A 492 10.34 18.28 37.46
C ASP A 492 11.29 17.06 37.46
N SER A 493 10.80 15.85 37.76
CA SER A 493 11.64 14.65 37.69
C SER A 493 11.75 14.11 36.27
N GLU A 494 12.94 13.64 35.94
CA GLU A 494 13.27 12.95 34.70
C GLU A 494 13.94 11.62 35.02
N PRO A 495 13.82 10.60 34.14
CA PRO A 495 14.62 9.38 34.23
C PRO A 495 16.11 9.72 34.30
N VAL A 496 16.86 9.07 35.20
CA VAL A 496 18.30 9.33 35.37
C VAL A 496 19.13 8.56 34.34
N GLN A 497 18.68 7.36 33.96
CA GLN A 497 19.37 6.42 33.08
C GLN A 497 18.48 5.98 31.91
N HIS A 498 18.99 5.08 31.06
CA HIS A 498 18.28 4.50 29.92
C HIS A 498 17.91 5.49 28.83
N TRP A 499 18.75 6.51 28.63
CA TRP A 499 18.64 7.45 27.51
C TRP A 499 19.51 7.03 26.34
N CYS A 500 18.96 7.09 25.13
CA CYS A 500 19.66 6.78 23.89
C CYS A 500 19.24 7.74 22.76
N VAL A 501 19.97 7.69 21.64
CA VAL A 501 19.57 8.35 20.39
C VAL A 501 18.90 7.32 19.49
N VAL A 502 17.63 7.52 19.17
CA VAL A 502 16.92 6.74 18.17
C VAL A 502 17.06 7.37 16.78
N VAL A 503 17.30 6.56 15.76
CA VAL A 503 17.15 6.94 14.34
C VAL A 503 15.95 6.18 13.76
N TYR A 504 14.95 6.91 13.26
CA TYR A 504 13.73 6.31 12.71
C TYR A 504 13.95 5.84 11.27
N HIS A 505 13.68 4.57 10.98
CA HIS A 505 13.88 3.96 9.66
C HIS A 505 12.56 3.40 9.11
N ASN A 506 12.43 3.41 7.79
CA ASN A 506 11.44 2.55 7.15
C ASN A 506 11.82 1.08 7.35
N HIS A 507 10.82 0.23 7.56
CA HIS A 507 11.08 -1.19 7.70
C HIS A 507 11.66 -1.76 6.39
N PRO A 508 12.80 -2.48 6.43
CA PRO A 508 13.45 -3.02 5.23
C PRO A 508 12.54 -4.00 4.47
N GLY A 509 11.60 -4.63 5.17
CA GLY A 509 10.53 -5.42 4.55
C GLY A 509 9.66 -4.67 3.54
N THR A 510 9.63 -3.34 3.54
CA THR A 510 8.95 -2.55 2.48
C THR A 510 9.67 -2.66 1.13
N ALA A 511 10.96 -3.01 1.13
CA ALA A 511 11.73 -3.33 -0.08
C ALA A 511 11.57 -4.77 -0.56
N ASN A 512 10.79 -5.62 0.13
CA ASN A 512 10.64 -7.02 -0.27
C ASN A 512 9.55 -7.25 -1.33
N TYR A 513 8.80 -6.23 -1.74
CA TYR A 513 7.58 -6.41 -2.54
C TYR A 513 7.50 -5.45 -3.74
N GLY A 514 7.28 -5.99 -4.94
CA GLY A 514 7.24 -5.22 -6.19
C GLY A 514 8.60 -5.07 -6.85
N CYS A 515 8.71 -4.23 -7.90
CA CYS A 515 10.03 -3.66 -8.22
C CYS A 515 10.34 -2.73 -7.05
N VAL A 516 11.44 -2.97 -6.37
CA VAL A 516 11.84 -2.10 -5.27
C VAL A 516 12.12 -0.73 -5.87
N ASP A 517 11.27 0.24 -5.57
CA ASP A 517 11.40 1.57 -6.14
C ASP A 517 12.72 2.20 -5.63
N PRO A 518 13.59 2.70 -6.52
CA PRO A 518 14.83 3.37 -6.12
C PRO A 518 14.63 4.50 -5.11
N VAL A 519 13.46 5.18 -5.12
CA VAL A 519 13.12 6.22 -4.15
C VAL A 519 13.08 5.66 -2.72
N ILE A 520 12.54 4.44 -2.54
CA ILE A 520 12.49 3.78 -1.22
C ILE A 520 13.90 3.41 -0.77
N LEU A 521 14.71 2.82 -1.67
CA LEU A 521 16.07 2.37 -1.36
C LEU A 521 17.00 3.53 -1.08
N ARG A 522 16.92 4.62 -1.86
CA ARG A 522 17.67 5.86 -1.62
C ARG A 522 17.36 6.43 -0.25
N PHE A 523 16.09 6.51 0.13
CA PHE A 523 15.71 7.00 1.46
C PHE A 523 16.24 6.11 2.59
N MET A 524 16.10 4.78 2.47
CA MET A 524 16.66 3.84 3.45
C MET A 524 18.18 3.93 3.54
N TYR A 525 18.86 4.02 2.40
CA TYR A 525 20.31 4.19 2.32
C TYR A 525 20.76 5.44 3.08
N LEU A 526 20.12 6.59 2.84
CA LEU A 526 20.45 7.83 3.53
C LEU A 526 20.14 7.77 5.04
N CYS A 527 19.10 7.04 5.47
CA CYS A 527 18.85 6.77 6.89
C CYS A 527 20.03 5.98 7.51
N TRP A 528 20.57 5.00 6.80
CA TRP A 528 21.75 4.25 7.26
C TRP A 528 23.01 5.09 7.31
N VAL A 529 23.22 6.02 6.37
CA VAL A 529 24.32 6.99 6.45
C VAL A 529 24.26 7.78 7.75
N ARG A 530 23.08 8.33 8.09
CA ARG A 530 22.87 9.04 9.37
C ARG A 530 23.15 8.14 10.56
N THR A 531 22.62 6.92 10.57
CA THR A 531 22.88 5.95 11.65
C THR A 531 24.37 5.68 11.83
N VAL A 532 25.14 5.55 10.74
CA VAL A 532 26.59 5.35 10.81
C VAL A 532 27.30 6.57 11.40
N VAL A 533 26.89 7.80 11.07
CA VAL A 533 27.45 9.03 11.68
C VAL A 533 27.14 9.09 13.18
N VAL A 534 25.91 8.81 13.59
CA VAL A 534 25.51 8.77 15.01
C VAL A 534 26.31 7.69 15.76
N LEU A 535 26.45 6.50 15.18
CA LEU A 535 27.24 5.40 15.76
C LEU A 535 28.72 5.78 15.89
N ASP A 536 29.34 6.36 14.86
CA ASP A 536 30.75 6.75 14.91
C ASP A 536 31.00 7.78 16.01
N THR A 537 30.11 8.77 16.12
CA THR A 537 30.14 9.78 17.18
C THR A 537 30.00 9.15 18.57
N CYS A 538 29.09 8.18 18.72
CA CYS A 538 28.92 7.45 19.97
C CYS A 538 30.20 6.67 20.34
N LEU A 539 30.82 5.99 19.39
CA LEU A 539 32.05 5.23 19.62
C LEU A 539 33.22 6.14 19.98
N ASP A 540 33.33 7.30 19.33
CA ASP A 540 34.33 8.31 19.65
C ASP A 540 34.18 8.84 21.10
N PHE A 541 32.94 9.12 21.53
CA PHE A 541 32.64 9.53 22.91
C PHE A 541 33.05 8.46 23.92
N LEU A 542 32.77 7.19 23.62
CA LEU A 542 33.12 6.07 24.49
C LEU A 542 34.64 5.85 24.57
N GLN A 543 35.37 6.07 23.48
CA GLN A 543 36.83 5.95 23.45
C GLN A 543 37.55 7.13 24.13
N HIS A 544 36.90 8.30 24.16
CA HIS A 544 37.45 9.54 24.73
C HIS A 544 36.57 10.12 25.85
N PRO A 545 36.34 9.38 26.96
CA PRO A 545 35.39 9.77 28.01
C PRO A 545 35.78 11.06 28.75
N HIS A 546 37.02 11.53 28.62
CA HIS A 546 37.47 12.81 29.16
C HIS A 546 36.97 14.02 28.37
N LEU A 547 36.57 13.83 27.11
CA LEU A 547 36.00 14.88 26.25
C LEU A 547 34.50 15.08 26.51
N VAL A 548 33.84 14.07 27.08
CA VAL A 548 32.40 14.06 27.35
C VAL A 548 32.17 13.67 28.81
N PRO A 549 32.08 14.66 29.73
CA PRO A 549 31.94 14.39 31.17
C PRO A 549 30.64 13.67 31.56
N ALA A 550 29.64 13.67 30.67
CA ALA A 550 28.35 13.04 30.90
C ALA A 550 28.46 11.51 30.86
N ALA A 551 27.85 10.83 31.84
CA ALA A 551 27.87 9.37 31.89
C ALA A 551 27.06 8.76 30.72
N PRO A 552 27.54 7.69 30.06
CA PRO A 552 26.76 6.95 29.06
C PRO A 552 25.39 6.52 29.60
N GLY A 553 24.36 6.63 28.76
CA GLY A 553 22.97 6.32 29.13
C GLY A 553 22.24 7.42 29.91
N SER A 554 22.89 8.56 30.18
CA SER A 554 22.24 9.74 30.77
C SER A 554 21.62 10.65 29.71
N HIS A 555 20.62 11.45 30.11
CA HIS A 555 19.97 12.43 29.23
C HIS A 555 20.97 13.43 28.61
N GLN A 556 21.94 13.90 29.42
CA GLN A 556 22.99 14.81 28.95
C GLN A 556 23.89 14.17 27.90
N PHE A 557 24.28 12.90 28.08
CA PHE A 557 25.08 12.16 27.10
C PHE A 557 24.32 12.00 25.78
N ALA A 558 23.05 11.59 25.82
CA ALA A 558 22.23 11.40 24.62
C ALA A 558 22.02 12.72 23.85
N ASN A 559 21.79 13.83 24.54
CA ASN A 559 21.67 15.15 23.91
C ASN A 559 22.99 15.61 23.27
N GLN A 560 24.11 15.45 23.97
CA GLN A 560 25.43 15.80 23.42
C GLN A 560 25.78 14.93 22.21
N LEU A 561 25.48 13.63 22.27
CA LEU A 561 25.64 12.70 21.16
C LEU A 561 24.83 13.13 19.93
N LEU A 562 23.54 13.46 20.12
CA LEU A 562 22.69 13.92 19.04
C LEU A 562 23.23 15.21 18.41
N GLN A 563 23.53 16.23 19.23
CA GLN A 563 24.03 17.51 18.72
C GLN A 563 25.36 17.36 17.99
N GLU A 564 26.31 16.62 18.55
CA GLU A 564 27.61 16.40 17.91
C GLU A 564 27.49 15.58 16.63
N SER A 565 26.61 14.57 16.60
CA SER A 565 26.38 13.78 15.38
C SER A 565 25.83 14.65 14.25
N LEU A 566 24.92 15.59 14.55
CA LEU A 566 24.39 16.55 13.59
C LEU A 566 25.47 17.53 13.10
N ASN A 567 26.38 17.95 13.98
CA ASN A 567 27.53 18.79 13.60
C ASN A 567 28.53 18.07 12.69
N ARG A 568 28.63 16.74 12.80
CA ARG A 568 29.47 15.88 11.95
C ARG A 568 28.83 15.50 10.63
N GLU A 569 27.53 15.78 10.44
CA GLU A 569 26.90 15.60 9.13
C GLU A 569 27.52 16.56 8.10
N PRO A 570 27.85 16.10 6.88
CA PRO A 570 28.34 16.98 5.83
C PRO A 570 27.33 18.07 5.49
N VAL A 571 27.83 19.24 5.09
CA VAL A 571 27.00 20.35 4.59
C VAL A 571 26.13 19.85 3.44
N GLY A 572 24.81 20.02 3.58
CA GLY A 572 23.82 19.59 2.59
C GLY A 572 23.24 18.19 2.79
N PHE A 573 23.77 17.36 3.70
CA PHE A 573 23.25 16.02 3.94
C PHE A 573 21.80 16.01 4.46
N THR A 574 21.45 16.90 5.40
CA THR A 574 20.07 17.02 5.88
C THR A 574 19.09 17.36 4.76
N ALA A 575 19.47 18.31 3.88
CA ALA A 575 18.66 18.68 2.72
C ALA A 575 18.50 17.51 1.74
N LEU A 576 19.54 16.71 1.55
CA LEU A 576 19.52 15.51 0.72
C LEU A 576 18.52 14.47 1.26
N LEU A 577 18.55 14.23 2.57
CA LEU A 577 17.64 13.30 3.23
C LEU A 577 16.20 13.79 3.17
N ASP A 578 15.96 15.08 3.39
CA ASP A 578 14.62 15.68 3.31
C ASP A 578 14.07 15.63 1.87
N GLN A 579 14.91 15.88 0.86
CA GLN A 579 14.54 15.70 -0.55
C GLN A 579 14.11 14.27 -0.84
N SER A 580 14.87 13.28 -0.37
CA SER A 580 14.55 11.86 -0.52
C SER A 580 13.27 11.46 0.23
N ARG A 581 13.05 12.02 1.44
CA ARG A 581 11.82 11.84 2.22
C ARG A 581 10.61 12.39 1.49
N ASN A 582 10.72 13.59 0.93
CA ASN A 582 9.65 14.24 0.18
C ASN A 582 9.31 13.44 -1.08
N ALA A 583 10.32 13.01 -1.85
CA ALA A 583 10.11 12.14 -3.01
C ALA A 583 9.39 10.84 -2.65
N LEU A 584 9.72 10.23 -1.50
CA LEU A 584 9.03 9.04 -1.01
C LEU A 584 7.57 9.35 -0.58
N ASN A 585 7.33 10.51 0.02
CA ASN A 585 5.99 10.92 0.42
C ASN A 585 5.11 11.25 -0.81
N ASP A 586 5.69 11.90 -1.83
CA ASP A 586 5.03 12.14 -3.12
C ASP A 586 4.73 10.82 -3.84
N TYR A 587 5.66 9.86 -3.79
CA TYR A 587 5.42 8.50 -4.28
C TYR A 587 4.25 7.83 -3.54
N ARG A 588 4.17 8.01 -2.21
CA ARG A 588 3.06 7.50 -1.38
C ARG A 588 1.71 8.16 -1.74
N SER A 589 1.69 9.46 -2.06
CA SER A 589 0.47 10.22 -2.32
C SER A 589 -0.08 10.07 -3.74
N ASN A 590 0.77 9.98 -4.77
CA ASN A 590 0.35 10.16 -6.16
C ASN A 590 -0.12 8.90 -6.89
N ASP A 591 0.30 7.70 -6.47
CA ASP A 591 -0.10 6.46 -7.17
C ASP A 591 -0.03 5.19 -6.28
N ALA A 592 0.35 5.35 -5.01
CA ALA A 592 0.66 4.24 -4.12
C ALA A 592 -0.25 4.12 -2.90
N GLN A 593 -1.21 5.00 -2.62
CA GLN A 593 -2.09 4.75 -1.48
C GLN A 593 -2.91 3.47 -1.68
N ASP A 594 -3.37 3.18 -2.90
CA ASP A 594 -4.02 1.91 -3.25
C ASP A 594 -3.03 0.74 -3.32
N LYS A 595 -1.82 0.93 -3.87
CA LYS A 595 -0.78 -0.12 -3.94
C LYS A 595 -0.21 -0.46 -2.57
N TYR A 596 0.03 0.52 -1.71
CA TYR A 596 0.51 0.43 -0.34
C TYR A 596 -0.57 -0.11 0.60
N MET A 597 -1.83 0.33 0.46
CA MET A 597 -2.95 -0.30 1.17
C MET A 597 -3.16 -1.75 0.70
N ALA A 598 -3.02 -2.05 -0.59
CA ALA A 598 -3.05 -3.42 -1.10
C ALA A 598 -1.85 -4.27 -0.64
N LEU A 599 -0.64 -3.70 -0.57
CA LEU A 599 0.59 -4.36 -0.08
C LEU A 599 0.55 -4.58 1.43
N SER A 600 0.05 -3.62 2.21
CA SER A 600 -0.20 -3.77 3.65
C SER A 600 -1.27 -4.84 3.89
N ARG A 601 -2.31 -4.94 3.04
CA ARG A 601 -3.30 -6.05 3.07
C ARG A 601 -2.68 -7.40 2.71
N ARG A 602 -1.75 -7.45 1.74
CA ARG A 602 -1.04 -8.67 1.29
C ARG A 602 -0.13 -9.27 2.36
N ASN A 603 0.53 -8.43 3.17
CA ASN A 603 1.46 -8.89 4.22
C ASN A 603 0.78 -9.17 5.57
N GLU A 604 -0.31 -8.48 5.90
CA GLU A 604 -0.95 -8.61 7.21
C GLU A 604 -1.98 -9.76 7.31
N GLY A 605 -2.21 -10.53 6.23
CA GLY A 605 -3.22 -11.61 6.24
C GLY A 605 -4.64 -11.12 6.56
N VAL A 606 -4.90 -9.83 6.36
CA VAL A 606 -6.17 -9.19 6.73
C VAL A 606 -7.23 -9.62 5.73
N VAL A 607 -8.08 -10.56 6.14
CA VAL A 607 -9.37 -10.82 5.52
C VAL A 607 -10.11 -9.50 5.35
N ASP A 608 -10.76 -9.35 4.21
CA ASP A 608 -11.42 -8.14 3.74
C ASP A 608 -12.29 -7.48 4.82
N VAL A 609 -11.76 -6.46 5.50
CA VAL A 609 -12.53 -5.58 6.41
C VAL A 609 -13.38 -4.57 5.59
N ARG A 610 -13.65 -4.86 4.31
CA ARG A 610 -14.69 -4.18 3.52
C ARG A 610 -16.12 -4.52 3.97
N ASN A 611 -16.31 -5.21 5.08
CA ASN A 611 -17.48 -4.92 5.89
C ASN A 611 -17.35 -3.46 6.36
N ARG A 612 -17.94 -2.54 5.60
CA ARG A 612 -17.99 -1.09 5.86
C ARG A 612 -18.46 -0.70 7.28
N GLY A 613 -18.92 -1.67 8.09
CA GLY A 613 -19.17 -1.51 9.52
C GLY A 613 -17.92 -1.48 10.41
N ASP A 614 -16.80 -2.09 10.00
CA ASP A 614 -15.63 -2.30 10.88
C ASP A 614 -14.63 -1.16 10.86
N ILE A 615 -14.51 -0.38 9.78
CA ILE A 615 -13.57 0.78 9.75
C ILE A 615 -14.07 1.88 10.71
N GLY A 616 -15.39 2.07 10.78
CA GLY A 616 -16.02 2.95 11.78
C GLY A 616 -15.77 2.42 13.19
N ALA A 617 -16.05 1.14 13.44
CA ALA A 617 -15.84 0.51 14.74
C ALA A 617 -14.36 0.53 15.20
N ILE A 618 -13.40 0.29 14.31
CA ILE A 618 -11.96 0.33 14.61
C ILE A 618 -11.50 1.76 14.92
N SER A 619 -11.97 2.76 14.15
CA SER A 619 -11.64 4.17 14.40
C SER A 619 -12.24 4.65 15.73
N GLN A 620 -13.44 4.17 16.07
CA GLN A 620 -14.14 4.47 17.33
C GLN A 620 -13.52 3.77 18.55
N VAL A 621 -13.12 2.50 18.45
CA VAL A 621 -12.36 1.81 19.51
C VAL A 621 -11.03 2.51 19.75
N THR A 622 -10.38 2.97 18.68
CA THR A 622 -9.14 3.76 18.79
C THR A 622 -9.39 5.07 19.52
N LEU A 623 -10.47 5.79 19.19
CA LEU A 623 -10.80 7.06 19.83
C LEU A 623 -11.26 6.89 21.29
N ARG A 624 -12.07 5.87 21.61
CA ARG A 624 -12.43 5.53 23.00
C ARG A 624 -11.19 5.17 23.82
N SER A 625 -10.31 4.33 23.29
CA SER A 625 -9.05 4.01 23.97
C SER A 625 -8.18 5.25 24.23
N ARG A 626 -8.26 6.27 23.37
CA ARG A 626 -7.57 7.54 23.57
C ARG A 626 -8.24 8.41 24.64
N ILE A 627 -9.56 8.42 24.72
CA ILE A 627 -10.30 9.09 25.79
C ILE A 627 -9.97 8.46 27.13
N ASP A 628 -10.01 7.13 27.20
CA ASP A 628 -9.70 6.38 28.43
C ASP A 628 -8.24 6.64 28.87
N LEU A 629 -7.31 6.69 27.91
CA LEU A 629 -5.90 6.98 28.15
C LEU A 629 -5.66 8.39 28.72
N TRP A 630 -6.33 9.40 28.18
CA TRP A 630 -6.22 10.77 28.70
C TRP A 630 -6.97 10.97 30.01
N GLY A 631 -7.90 10.06 30.34
CA GLY A 631 -8.61 10.03 31.60
C GLY A 631 -9.52 11.23 31.84
N VAL A 632 -9.85 11.41 33.12
CA VAL A 632 -10.73 12.45 33.63
C VAL A 632 -9.92 13.40 34.50
N SER A 633 -10.17 14.69 34.34
CA SER A 633 -9.44 15.76 34.98
C SER A 633 -9.67 15.81 36.51
N ALA A 634 -8.61 15.73 37.31
CA ALA A 634 -8.65 15.87 38.79
C ALA A 634 -9.02 17.30 39.23
N PRO A 635 -9.28 17.63 40.50
CA PRO A 635 -9.66 19.00 40.89
C PRO A 635 -8.64 20.08 40.47
N ARG A 636 -9.09 21.26 40.03
CA ARG A 636 -8.26 22.41 39.63
C ARG A 636 -7.24 22.77 40.69
N GLY A 637 -6.02 23.03 40.26
CA GLY A 637 -4.90 23.37 41.14
C GLY A 637 -4.44 22.25 42.10
N SER A 638 -5.04 21.06 42.05
CA SER A 638 -4.61 19.94 42.90
C SER A 638 -3.27 19.35 42.44
N GLN A 639 -2.56 18.67 43.34
CA GLN A 639 -1.35 17.95 43.01
C GLN A 639 -1.59 16.85 41.98
N GLU A 640 -2.74 16.17 42.04
CA GLU A 640 -3.14 15.16 41.06
C GLU A 640 -3.32 15.79 39.66
N ARG A 641 -3.88 17.00 39.55
CA ARG A 641 -3.97 17.72 38.27
C ARG A 641 -2.59 18.08 37.70
N VAL A 642 -1.65 18.45 38.56
CA VAL A 642 -0.24 18.70 38.18
C VAL A 642 0.41 17.41 37.69
N GLN A 643 0.17 16.27 38.35
CA GLN A 643 0.65 14.96 37.91
C GLN A 643 0.06 14.55 36.56
N GLN A 644 -1.25 14.72 36.36
CA GLN A 644 -1.92 14.47 35.07
C GLN A 644 -1.33 15.32 33.95
N TYR A 645 -1.06 16.61 34.21
CA TYR A 645 -0.35 17.47 33.28
C TYR A 645 1.04 16.91 32.96
N ALA A 646 1.87 16.64 33.98
CA ALA A 646 3.22 16.14 33.80
C ALA A 646 3.26 14.82 33.00
N ALA A 647 2.38 13.87 33.32
CA ALA A 647 2.25 12.59 32.62
C ALA A 647 1.95 12.79 31.12
N LEU A 648 0.96 13.62 30.79
CA LEU A 648 0.60 13.92 29.39
C LEU A 648 1.78 14.51 28.60
N ILE A 649 2.52 15.43 29.21
CA ILE A 649 3.69 16.05 28.58
C ILE A 649 4.78 15.00 28.33
N ARG A 650 5.07 14.16 29.32
CA ARG A 650 6.12 13.15 29.22
C ARG A 650 5.80 12.04 28.22
N HIS A 651 4.52 11.67 28.08
CA HIS A 651 4.09 10.71 27.06
C HIS A 651 4.15 11.25 25.63
N ASP A 652 4.35 12.56 25.46
CA ASP A 652 4.50 13.24 24.15
C ASP A 652 3.38 12.91 23.15
N TYR A 653 2.12 12.98 23.58
CA TYR A 653 1.01 12.70 22.67
C TYR A 653 0.97 13.72 21.52
N PRO A 654 0.77 13.26 20.27
CA PRO A 654 0.90 14.09 19.08
C PRO A 654 -0.21 15.14 19.02
N ASP A 655 -1.34 14.88 19.67
CA ASP A 655 -2.45 15.80 19.78
C ASP A 655 -2.05 17.11 20.44
N LEU A 656 -1.14 17.09 21.42
CA LEU A 656 -0.68 18.29 22.12
C LEU A 656 -0.16 19.35 21.16
N TYR A 657 0.53 18.93 20.10
CA TYR A 657 1.10 19.80 19.07
C TYR A 657 0.05 20.44 18.15
N SER A 658 -1.23 20.08 18.27
CA SER A 658 -2.31 20.80 17.58
C SER A 658 -2.70 22.11 18.30
N SER A 659 -2.28 22.30 19.57
CA SER A 659 -2.56 23.52 20.34
C SER A 659 -1.50 24.60 20.09
N PRO A 660 -1.90 25.79 19.58
CA PRO A 660 -1.01 26.95 19.51
C PRO A 660 -0.35 27.33 20.84
N SER A 661 -1.05 27.28 21.98
CA SER A 661 -0.40 27.58 23.27
C SER A 661 0.61 26.51 23.65
N PHE A 662 0.33 25.22 23.44
CA PHE A 662 1.32 24.17 23.71
C PHE A 662 2.62 24.38 22.92
N ASN A 663 2.53 24.82 21.67
CA ASN A 663 3.70 25.04 20.81
C ASN A 663 4.43 26.36 21.10
N ASN A 664 3.71 27.44 21.38
CA ASN A 664 4.27 28.80 21.40
C ASN A 664 4.37 29.41 22.80
N ASP A 665 3.55 28.97 23.75
CA ASP A 665 3.50 29.46 25.13
C ASP A 665 3.11 28.34 26.11
N ARG A 666 4.09 27.47 26.42
CA ARG A 666 3.89 26.35 27.35
C ARG A 666 3.39 26.77 28.72
N LEU A 667 3.67 27.99 29.17
CA LEU A 667 3.18 28.50 30.45
C LEU A 667 1.68 28.81 30.37
N ALA A 668 1.21 29.38 29.27
CA ALA A 668 -0.22 29.56 29.03
C ALA A 668 -0.96 28.21 28.94
N PHE A 669 -0.40 27.23 28.21
CA PHE A 669 -0.99 25.90 28.13
C PHE A 669 -1.06 25.22 29.51
N ARG A 670 0.02 25.31 30.30
CA ARG A 670 0.07 24.78 31.68
C ARG A 670 -0.99 25.44 32.56
N ARG A 671 -1.11 26.77 32.52
CA ARG A 671 -2.12 27.52 33.28
C ARG A 671 -3.54 27.08 32.89
N TRP A 672 -3.81 26.99 31.60
CA TRP A 672 -5.11 26.51 31.12
C TRP A 672 -5.42 25.12 31.67
N PHE A 673 -4.48 24.18 31.56
CA PHE A 673 -4.69 22.79 31.97
C PHE A 673 -4.93 22.64 33.47
N ILE A 674 -4.15 23.35 34.29
CA ILE A 674 -4.16 23.22 35.75
C ILE A 674 -5.25 24.06 36.41
N ASP A 675 -5.43 25.30 35.95
CA ASP A 675 -6.23 26.31 36.64
C ASP A 675 -7.59 26.57 35.96
N GLU A 676 -7.71 26.39 34.64
CA GLU A 676 -8.88 26.82 33.87
C GLU A 676 -9.76 25.65 33.38
N MET A 677 -9.18 24.51 33.02
CA MET A 677 -9.94 23.32 32.59
C MET A 677 -10.86 22.86 33.73
N ASN A 678 -12.13 22.61 33.43
CA ASN A 678 -13.16 22.18 34.41
C ASN A 678 -12.74 20.91 35.18
N ASP A 679 -13.39 20.66 36.32
CA ASP A 679 -13.18 19.46 37.12
C ASP A 679 -14.03 18.29 36.61
N ASN A 680 -13.55 17.06 36.80
CA ASN A 680 -14.26 15.82 36.46
C ASN A 680 -14.76 15.76 35.00
N VAL A 681 -14.02 16.35 34.05
CA VAL A 681 -14.32 16.28 32.60
C VAL A 681 -13.26 15.44 31.87
N SER A 682 -13.60 14.93 30.69
CA SER A 682 -12.60 14.26 29.85
C SER A 682 -11.52 15.25 29.43
N ILE A 683 -10.26 14.89 29.69
CA ILE A 683 -9.12 15.76 29.37
C ILE A 683 -8.99 15.92 27.86
N LEU A 684 -9.09 14.83 27.08
CA LEU A 684 -8.98 14.89 25.62
C LEU A 684 -10.07 15.76 24.99
N GLN A 685 -11.32 15.64 25.47
CA GLN A 685 -12.43 16.45 24.94
C GLN A 685 -12.22 17.94 25.23
N SER A 686 -11.81 18.26 26.47
CA SER A 686 -11.50 19.63 26.88
C SER A 686 -10.34 20.21 26.08
N PHE A 687 -9.31 19.40 25.81
CA PHE A 687 -8.17 19.77 24.97
C PHE A 687 -8.58 20.05 23.52
N LEU A 688 -9.40 19.20 22.89
CA LEU A 688 -9.88 19.45 21.53
C LEU A 688 -10.72 20.74 21.44
N ARG A 689 -11.52 21.05 22.46
CA ARG A 689 -12.24 22.32 22.58
C ARG A 689 -11.29 23.51 22.67
N HIS A 690 -10.24 23.38 23.48
CA HIS A 690 -9.22 24.40 23.65
C HIS A 690 -8.49 24.69 22.34
N VAL A 691 -8.02 23.65 21.65
CA VAL A 691 -7.41 23.77 20.31
C VAL A 691 -8.34 24.51 19.35
N GLN A 692 -9.63 24.17 19.34
CA GLN A 692 -10.61 24.84 18.49
C GLN A 692 -10.76 26.34 18.81
N HIS A 693 -10.80 26.70 20.10
CA HIS A 693 -10.84 28.11 20.53
C HIS A 693 -9.59 28.87 20.10
N GLU A 694 -8.41 28.24 20.18
CA GLU A 694 -7.13 28.83 19.81
C GLU A 694 -6.93 28.98 18.30
N THR A 695 -7.54 28.10 17.49
CA THR A 695 -7.28 28.03 16.04
C THR A 695 -8.30 28.77 15.17
N THR A 696 -9.35 29.38 15.76
CA THR A 696 -10.50 30.00 15.06
C THR A 696 -11.32 28.95 14.26
N PRO A 697 -12.65 28.88 14.39
CA PRO A 697 -13.41 27.75 13.86
C PRO A 697 -13.45 27.75 12.33
N VAL A 698 -12.93 26.70 11.70
CA VAL A 698 -13.38 26.30 10.36
C VAL A 698 -14.72 25.58 10.53
N ALA A 699 -15.77 26.34 10.81
CA ALA A 699 -17.13 25.89 10.54
C ALA A 699 -17.45 26.21 9.07
N ALA A 700 -16.67 25.63 8.16
CA ALA A 700 -17.02 25.60 6.74
C ALA A 700 -17.40 24.14 6.42
N GLU A 701 -18.61 23.96 5.86
CA GLU A 701 -19.03 22.77 5.09
C GLU A 701 -19.73 21.58 5.79
N LEU A 702 -20.34 21.71 6.98
CA LEU A 702 -21.29 20.68 7.45
C LEU A 702 -22.71 20.93 6.91
N PRO A 703 -23.36 19.95 6.24
CA PRO A 703 -24.72 20.13 5.73
C PRO A 703 -25.73 20.41 6.87
N PRO A 704 -26.72 21.31 6.67
CA PRO A 704 -27.71 21.64 7.70
C PRO A 704 -28.45 20.43 8.27
N GLY A 705 -28.73 19.43 7.43
CA GLY A 705 -29.40 18.19 7.86
C GLY A 705 -28.55 17.33 8.81
N LEU A 706 -27.21 17.33 8.64
CA LEU A 706 -26.32 16.62 9.54
C LEU A 706 -26.23 17.33 10.90
N ILE A 707 -26.17 18.66 10.92
CA ILE A 707 -26.20 19.45 12.16
C ILE A 707 -27.50 19.17 12.93
N GLN A 708 -28.64 19.17 12.24
CA GLN A 708 -29.92 18.89 12.87
C GLN A 708 -30.01 17.46 13.42
N TYR A 709 -29.45 16.47 12.72
CA TYR A 709 -29.36 15.10 13.22
C TYR A 709 -28.49 15.02 14.49
N LEU A 710 -27.31 15.65 14.48
CA LEU A 710 -26.38 15.64 15.61
C LEU A 710 -26.98 16.27 16.86
N LEU A 711 -27.67 17.41 16.71
CA LEU A 711 -28.25 18.12 17.85
C LEU A 711 -29.53 17.49 18.39
N ARG A 712 -30.28 16.74 17.56
CA ARG A 712 -31.57 16.15 17.96
C ARG A 712 -31.53 14.67 18.30
N VAL A 713 -30.65 13.90 17.66
CA VAL A 713 -30.65 12.44 17.71
C VAL A 713 -29.42 11.92 18.45
N CYS A 714 -28.28 12.58 18.30
CA CYS A 714 -27.06 12.15 18.95
C CYS A 714 -26.99 12.67 20.38
N GLN A 715 -26.54 11.82 21.30
CA GLN A 715 -26.23 12.28 22.64
C GLN A 715 -24.94 13.07 22.61
N ARG A 716 -24.99 14.28 23.19
CA ARG A 716 -23.82 15.11 23.43
C ARG A 716 -22.76 14.30 24.20
N PRO A 717 -21.45 14.47 23.89
CA PRO A 717 -20.39 13.83 24.66
C PRO A 717 -20.50 14.10 26.16
N ALA A 718 -20.25 13.08 26.98
CA ALA A 718 -20.35 13.18 28.44
C ALA A 718 -19.40 14.26 29.00
N GLY A 719 -19.91 15.14 29.87
CA GLY A 719 -19.13 16.23 30.48
C GLY A 719 -19.07 17.53 29.65
N TRP A 720 -19.70 17.57 28.47
CA TRP A 720 -19.79 18.78 27.66
C TRP A 720 -20.97 19.68 28.10
N PRO A 721 -20.82 21.03 28.16
CA PRO A 721 -21.86 21.92 28.67
C PRO A 721 -23.19 21.82 27.91
N GLU A 722 -24.30 22.00 28.62
CA GLU A 722 -25.65 21.85 28.03
C GLU A 722 -25.97 22.87 26.93
N ASP A 723 -25.35 24.05 27.01
CA ASP A 723 -25.57 25.16 26.09
C ASP A 723 -24.45 25.32 25.04
N ASP A 724 -23.52 24.35 24.94
CA ASP A 724 -22.40 24.40 24.01
C ASP A 724 -22.48 23.30 22.95
N ASP A 725 -22.74 23.70 21.71
CA ASP A 725 -22.84 22.82 20.54
C ASP A 725 -21.57 22.81 19.66
N THR A 726 -20.48 23.44 20.11
CA THR A 726 -19.22 23.47 19.34
C THR A 726 -18.63 22.08 19.09
N TRP A 727 -18.98 21.08 19.92
CA TRP A 727 -18.59 19.67 19.71
C TRP A 727 -19.00 19.13 18.33
N VAL A 728 -20.06 19.67 17.71
CA VAL A 728 -20.52 19.27 16.36
C VAL A 728 -19.47 19.55 15.29
N THR A 729 -18.68 20.60 15.48
CA THR A 729 -17.64 21.04 14.54
C THR A 729 -16.32 20.27 14.72
N ILE A 730 -16.13 19.61 15.86
CA ILE A 730 -14.97 18.73 16.13
C ILE A 730 -15.29 17.33 15.60
N LYS A 731 -14.57 16.90 14.56
CA LYS A 731 -14.84 15.64 13.86
C LYS A 731 -14.84 14.43 14.79
N GLU A 732 -13.85 14.35 15.67
CA GLU A 732 -13.65 13.25 16.62
C GLU A 732 -14.85 13.11 17.56
N LEU A 733 -15.36 14.23 18.10
CA LEU A 733 -16.49 14.22 19.04
C LEU A 733 -17.81 13.92 18.34
N ARG A 734 -17.99 14.47 17.13
CA ARG A 734 -19.13 14.16 16.27
C ARG A 734 -19.24 12.66 16.00
N ASP A 735 -18.14 12.02 15.63
CA ASP A 735 -18.12 10.60 15.27
C ASP A 735 -18.50 9.70 16.48
N ILE A 736 -18.12 10.09 17.71
CA ILE A 736 -18.53 9.41 18.96
C ILE A 736 -20.04 9.53 19.18
N ALA A 737 -20.58 10.75 19.10
CA ALA A 737 -21.98 11.03 19.37
C ALA A 737 -22.91 10.30 18.38
N MET A 738 -22.51 10.23 17.10
CA MET A 738 -23.23 9.48 16.08
C MET A 738 -23.27 7.97 16.37
N GLU A 739 -22.20 7.37 16.89
CA GLU A 739 -22.23 5.96 17.27
C GLU A 739 -23.02 5.72 18.55
N GLY A 740 -22.96 6.63 19.53
CA GLY A 740 -23.82 6.53 20.72
C GLY A 740 -25.30 6.43 20.33
N ALA A 741 -25.72 7.26 19.37
CA ALA A 741 -27.05 7.19 18.78
C ALA A 741 -27.31 5.87 18.03
N ARG A 742 -26.32 5.39 17.29
CA ARG A 742 -26.40 4.14 16.52
C ARG A 742 -26.49 2.92 17.44
N GLN A 743 -25.70 2.85 18.50
CA GLN A 743 -25.73 1.79 19.49
C GLN A 743 -27.06 1.79 20.24
N GLN A 744 -27.56 2.96 20.65
CA GLN A 744 -28.89 3.07 21.26
C GLN A 744 -30.00 2.64 20.31
N PHE A 745 -29.87 2.95 19.02
CA PHE A 745 -30.77 2.46 17.99
C PHE A 745 -30.71 0.93 17.87
N VAL A 746 -29.51 0.34 17.93
CA VAL A 746 -29.28 -1.11 17.89
C VAL A 746 -29.82 -1.81 19.15
N ASP A 747 -29.56 -1.25 20.33
CA ASP A 747 -30.04 -1.81 21.59
C ASP A 747 -31.57 -1.76 21.69
N ARG A 748 -32.18 -0.72 21.10
CA ARG A 748 -33.63 -0.56 21.06
C ARG A 748 -34.32 -1.42 19.99
N ASN A 749 -33.65 -1.72 18.87
CA ASN A 749 -34.27 -2.31 17.68
C ASN A 749 -33.62 -3.61 17.19
N GLY A 750 -32.59 -4.12 17.89
CA GLY A 750 -31.80 -5.31 17.51
C GLY A 750 -30.55 -4.99 16.68
N ALA A 751 -29.55 -5.87 16.75
CA ALA A 751 -28.28 -5.78 16.01
C ALA A 751 -28.51 -5.78 14.48
N PRO A 752 -27.86 -4.89 13.70
CA PRO A 752 -27.85 -4.98 12.26
C PRO A 752 -26.73 -5.94 11.89
N ALA A 753 -26.99 -7.25 12.00
CA ALA A 753 -26.07 -8.27 11.51
C ALA A 753 -26.85 -9.40 10.83
N GLY A 754 -26.59 -9.50 9.52
CA GLY A 754 -26.47 -10.77 8.80
C GLY A 754 -27.57 -11.83 8.97
N ARG A 755 -28.39 -11.94 7.93
CA ARG A 755 -29.39 -12.99 7.61
C ARG A 755 -30.82 -12.64 8.03
N ALA A 756 -31.64 -12.48 6.98
CA ALA A 756 -33.09 -12.29 6.98
C ALA A 756 -33.60 -11.04 7.71
N GLN A 757 -33.18 -9.84 7.27
CA GLN A 757 -34.13 -8.73 7.33
C GLN A 757 -35.15 -8.95 6.23
N ASP A 758 -36.41 -9.05 6.62
CA ASP A 758 -37.55 -8.97 5.71
C ASP A 758 -37.34 -7.75 4.78
N PRO A 759 -37.19 -7.96 3.46
CA PRO A 759 -37.03 -6.88 2.49
C PRO A 759 -38.12 -5.81 2.64
N GLU A 760 -39.31 -6.16 3.13
CA GLU A 760 -40.39 -5.23 3.38
C GLU A 760 -40.11 -4.29 4.56
N VAL A 761 -39.44 -4.74 5.62
CA VAL A 761 -39.09 -3.90 6.77
C VAL A 761 -38.01 -2.88 6.38
N SER A 762 -36.99 -3.32 5.64
CA SER A 762 -35.97 -2.43 5.08
C SER A 762 -36.54 -1.43 4.07
N ARG A 763 -37.51 -1.86 3.25
CA ARG A 763 -38.28 -1.00 2.34
C ARG A 763 -39.12 0.01 3.12
N ARG A 764 -39.81 -0.42 4.19
CA ARG A 764 -40.66 0.45 5.03
C ARG A 764 -39.84 1.52 5.74
N LEU A 765 -38.73 1.16 6.40
CA LEU A 765 -37.86 2.08 7.14
C LEU A 765 -37.20 3.11 6.21
N ARG A 766 -36.82 2.69 5.00
CA ARG A 766 -36.27 3.61 3.98
C ARG A 766 -37.36 4.54 3.44
N ASN A 767 -38.58 4.06 3.27
CA ASN A 767 -39.72 4.89 2.89
C ASN A 767 -40.10 5.89 3.99
N GLU A 768 -40.01 5.50 5.27
CA GLU A 768 -40.20 6.39 6.42
C GLU A 768 -39.12 7.50 6.47
N TYR A 769 -37.85 7.17 6.20
CA TYR A 769 -36.77 8.16 6.10
C TYR A 769 -36.93 9.10 4.89
N LEU A 770 -37.26 8.57 3.71
CA LEU A 770 -37.49 9.41 2.53
C LEU A 770 -38.72 10.32 2.73
N ALA A 771 -39.77 9.81 3.39
CA ALA A 771 -40.93 10.61 3.77
C ALA A 771 -40.58 11.70 4.80
N SER A 772 -39.70 11.43 5.76
CA SER A 772 -39.30 12.43 6.78
C SER A 772 -38.49 13.59 6.20
N ILE A 773 -37.83 13.40 5.04
CA ILE A 773 -37.18 14.47 4.27
C ILE A 773 -38.07 15.04 3.14
N GLY A 774 -39.38 14.74 3.15
CA GLY A 774 -40.37 15.32 2.24
C GLY A 774 -40.51 14.64 0.87
N ASN A 775 -39.94 13.45 0.67
CA ASN A 775 -40.08 12.69 -0.59
C ASN A 775 -41.42 11.95 -0.62
N VAL A 776 -42.41 12.46 -1.36
CA VAL A 776 -43.73 11.84 -1.56
C VAL A 776 -43.77 11.02 -2.86
N PRO A 777 -44.57 9.94 -2.95
CA PRO A 777 -44.67 9.14 -4.17
C PRO A 777 -45.48 9.88 -5.26
N TYR A 778 -44.98 9.83 -6.51
CA TYR A 778 -45.55 10.59 -7.63
C TYR A 778 -46.34 9.70 -8.61
N THR A 779 -47.55 10.13 -9.00
CA THR A 779 -48.36 9.51 -10.07
C THR A 779 -48.13 10.15 -11.43
N LEU A 780 -47.55 11.36 -11.47
CA LEU A 780 -47.22 12.13 -12.66
C LEU A 780 -45.92 12.91 -12.39
N PHE A 781 -45.15 13.18 -13.44
CA PHE A 781 -43.93 13.97 -13.34
C PHE A 781 -44.21 15.47 -13.45
N HIS A 782 -44.82 16.08 -12.42
CA HIS A 782 -45.05 17.53 -12.37
C HIS A 782 -44.32 18.14 -11.19
N MET A 783 -43.22 18.86 -11.45
CA MET A 783 -42.38 19.48 -10.42
C MET A 783 -42.12 18.54 -9.22
N CYS A 784 -41.73 17.30 -9.50
CA CYS A 784 -41.46 16.28 -8.50
C CYS A 784 -40.22 16.65 -7.71
N GLN A 785 -40.36 16.94 -6.42
CA GLN A 785 -39.23 17.23 -5.55
C GLN A 785 -38.37 15.98 -5.37
N LEU A 786 -37.11 16.09 -5.77
CA LEU A 786 -36.11 15.04 -5.72
C LEU A 786 -34.98 15.41 -4.77
N HIS A 787 -34.45 14.41 -4.07
CA HIS A 787 -33.23 14.55 -3.29
C HIS A 787 -32.05 13.91 -4.04
N VAL A 788 -30.99 14.68 -4.26
CA VAL A 788 -29.79 14.28 -5.03
C VAL A 788 -28.64 14.02 -4.05
N GLY A 789 -28.02 12.84 -4.15
CA GLY A 789 -26.81 12.52 -3.40
C GLY A 789 -25.97 11.46 -4.11
N SER A 790 -24.67 11.71 -4.21
CA SER A 790 -23.72 10.87 -4.97
C SER A 790 -24.12 10.75 -6.44
N ARG A 791 -24.48 11.88 -7.07
CA ARG A 791 -24.92 12.01 -8.48
C ARG A 791 -26.21 11.25 -8.85
N LYS A 792 -26.95 10.77 -7.85
CA LYS A 792 -28.18 10.00 -8.04
C LYS A 792 -29.36 10.69 -7.38
N ALA A 793 -30.46 10.80 -8.10
CA ALA A 793 -31.74 11.21 -7.54
C ALA A 793 -32.61 9.97 -7.27
N ARG A 794 -33.09 9.85 -6.03
CA ARG A 794 -33.90 8.71 -5.58
C ARG A 794 -35.28 9.23 -5.17
N PHE A 795 -36.33 8.64 -5.71
CA PHE A 795 -37.71 9.03 -5.43
C PHE A 795 -38.69 7.90 -5.67
N ARG A 796 -39.91 8.06 -5.17
CA ARG A 796 -40.97 7.05 -5.26
C ARG A 796 -41.99 7.44 -6.32
N VAL A 797 -42.57 6.46 -6.98
CA VAL A 797 -43.67 6.64 -7.93
C VAL A 797 -44.82 5.70 -7.62
N ILE A 798 -46.01 6.01 -8.11
CA ILE A 798 -47.19 5.14 -7.99
C ILE A 798 -47.50 4.57 -9.37
N VAL A 799 -47.46 3.23 -9.49
CA VAL A 799 -47.83 2.50 -10.70
C VAL A 799 -48.96 1.55 -10.34
N ASN A 800 -50.10 1.66 -11.02
CA ASN A 800 -51.30 0.84 -10.79
C ASN A 800 -51.78 0.84 -9.31
N GLY A 801 -51.62 1.95 -8.60
CA GLY A 801 -52.02 2.08 -7.19
C GLY A 801 -51.00 1.55 -6.18
N GLU A 802 -49.86 1.01 -6.64
CA GLU A 802 -48.76 0.54 -5.78
C GLU A 802 -47.57 1.50 -5.81
N GLU A 803 -46.96 1.74 -4.65
CA GLU A 803 -45.69 2.47 -4.58
C GLU A 803 -44.55 1.61 -5.15
N ARG A 804 -43.85 2.15 -6.15
CA ARG A 804 -42.67 1.56 -6.80
C ARG A 804 -41.46 2.47 -6.61
N TYR A 805 -40.29 1.85 -6.54
CA TYR A 805 -39.01 2.52 -6.27
C TYR A 805 -37.87 1.78 -6.94
N GLU A 806 -36.93 2.52 -7.54
CA GLU A 806 -35.71 1.94 -8.12
C GLU A 806 -34.50 2.05 -7.17
N PRO A 807 -33.87 0.93 -6.77
CA PRO A 807 -32.72 0.91 -5.84
C PRO A 807 -31.58 1.86 -6.24
N ASN A 808 -31.35 1.98 -7.54
CA ASN A 808 -30.27 2.76 -8.10
C ASN A 808 -30.64 4.22 -8.40
N GLY A 809 -31.91 4.60 -8.29
CA GLY A 809 -32.40 5.93 -8.68
C GLY A 809 -32.15 6.27 -10.14
N ILE A 810 -32.28 7.55 -10.49
CA ILE A 810 -31.82 8.09 -11.77
C ILE A 810 -30.50 8.82 -11.57
N TYR A 811 -29.60 8.72 -12.54
CA TYR A 811 -28.37 9.49 -12.54
C TYR A 811 -28.65 10.89 -13.09
N VAL A 812 -28.14 11.94 -12.42
CA VAL A 812 -28.48 13.34 -12.74
C VAL A 812 -27.29 14.22 -13.16
N GLY A 813 -26.08 13.65 -13.14
CA GLY A 813 -24.84 14.37 -13.49
C GLY A 813 -24.40 15.40 -12.45
N GLN A 814 -23.12 15.79 -12.53
CA GLN A 814 -22.50 16.73 -11.58
C GLN A 814 -23.07 18.15 -11.71
N ALA A 815 -23.51 18.54 -12.92
CA ALA A 815 -24.08 19.85 -13.17
C ALA A 815 -25.38 20.09 -12.39
N VAL A 816 -26.23 19.06 -12.22
CA VAL A 816 -27.48 19.15 -11.43
C VAL A 816 -27.20 19.05 -9.93
N GLU A 817 -26.25 18.20 -9.51
CA GLU A 817 -25.85 18.04 -8.11
C GLU A 817 -25.29 19.35 -7.50
N ASN A 818 -24.55 20.14 -8.29
CA ASN A 818 -24.01 21.43 -7.86
C ASN A 818 -25.07 22.48 -7.47
N HIS A 819 -26.33 22.30 -7.87
CA HIS A 819 -27.43 23.20 -7.49
C HIS A 819 -28.03 22.88 -6.12
N GLY A 820 -27.49 21.87 -5.42
CA GLY A 820 -27.85 21.53 -4.05
C GLY A 820 -28.58 20.20 -3.93
N PRO A 821 -28.86 19.77 -2.69
CA PRO A 821 -29.40 18.44 -2.41
C PRO A 821 -30.86 18.26 -2.84
N THR A 822 -31.56 19.35 -3.21
CA THR A 822 -32.96 19.31 -3.62
C THR A 822 -33.13 19.95 -4.99
N VAL A 823 -33.63 19.16 -5.94
CA VAL A 823 -33.98 19.60 -7.31
C VAL A 823 -35.38 19.10 -7.66
N TYR A 824 -35.94 19.55 -8.77
CA TYR A 824 -37.27 19.15 -9.22
C TYR A 824 -37.20 18.48 -10.58
N LEU A 825 -37.93 17.38 -10.77
CA LEU A 825 -38.07 16.70 -12.05
C LEU A 825 -39.45 16.96 -12.62
N ASP A 826 -39.51 17.46 -13.85
CA ASP A 826 -40.74 17.95 -14.45
C ASP A 826 -40.87 17.48 -15.90
N PHE A 827 -42.07 17.04 -16.29
CA PHE A 827 -42.41 16.79 -17.68
C PHE A 827 -42.83 18.10 -18.32
N ASN A 828 -41.92 18.69 -19.11
CA ASN A 828 -42.14 19.98 -19.75
C ASN A 828 -42.05 19.85 -21.29
N PRO A 829 -43.18 19.62 -21.98
CA PRO A 829 -43.18 19.32 -23.41
C PRO A 829 -42.74 20.50 -24.28
N GLN A 830 -42.75 21.73 -23.76
CA GLN A 830 -42.20 22.91 -24.45
C GLN A 830 -40.67 22.90 -24.53
N VAL A 831 -40.02 22.06 -23.73
CA VAL A 831 -38.55 21.93 -23.67
C VAL A 831 -38.11 20.62 -24.29
N CYS A 832 -38.76 19.52 -23.91
CA CYS A 832 -38.56 18.21 -24.51
C CYS A 832 -39.86 17.43 -24.46
N GLU A 833 -40.42 17.13 -25.63
CA GLU A 833 -41.70 16.41 -25.76
C GLU A 833 -41.65 14.98 -25.21
N HIS A 834 -40.48 14.33 -25.26
CA HIS A 834 -40.29 12.93 -24.85
C HIS A 834 -39.18 12.76 -23.80
N GLY A 835 -39.09 13.70 -22.86
CA GLY A 835 -38.13 13.64 -21.76
C GLY A 835 -38.55 14.48 -20.55
N LEU A 836 -37.91 14.20 -19.42
CA LEU A 836 -38.10 14.91 -18.16
C LEU A 836 -36.95 15.91 -17.96
N VAL A 837 -37.27 17.11 -17.51
CA VAL A 837 -36.28 18.17 -17.29
C VAL A 837 -36.06 18.41 -15.81
N PHE A 838 -34.81 18.70 -15.44
CA PHE A 838 -34.48 19.14 -14.09
C PHE A 838 -34.73 20.64 -13.92
N LYS A 839 -35.28 21.03 -12.77
CA LYS A 839 -35.59 22.41 -12.39
C LYS A 839 -35.14 22.72 -10.96
N ASN A 840 -34.87 23.98 -10.66
CA ASN A 840 -34.69 24.47 -9.28
C ASN A 840 -36.05 24.84 -8.64
N GLY A 841 -36.01 25.29 -7.37
CA GLY A 841 -37.20 25.73 -6.64
C GLY A 841 -37.98 26.87 -7.31
N ASP A 842 -37.28 27.71 -8.09
CA ASP A 842 -37.86 28.82 -8.86
C ASP A 842 -38.39 28.40 -10.24
N ARG A 843 -38.50 27.08 -10.50
CA ARG A 843 -38.96 26.48 -11.78
C ARG A 843 -38.07 26.77 -12.99
N GLN A 844 -36.84 27.24 -12.76
CA GLN A 844 -35.85 27.44 -13.80
C GLN A 844 -35.18 26.11 -14.15
N ILE A 845 -34.96 25.89 -15.44
CA ILE A 845 -34.39 24.66 -15.99
C ILE A 845 -32.89 24.60 -15.69
N LEU A 846 -32.44 23.45 -15.18
CA LEU A 846 -31.07 23.21 -14.75
C LEU A 846 -30.23 22.49 -15.83
N PRO A 847 -28.92 22.77 -15.90
CA PRO A 847 -28.21 23.88 -15.22
C PRO A 847 -28.54 25.24 -15.84
N LEU A 848 -28.91 25.29 -17.14
CA LEU A 848 -29.34 26.49 -17.87
C LEU A 848 -30.43 26.13 -18.89
N ARG A 849 -31.39 27.04 -19.12
CA ARG A 849 -32.49 26.86 -20.10
C ARG A 849 -32.02 26.56 -21.53
N GLN A 850 -30.83 27.01 -21.91
CA GLN A 850 -30.25 26.81 -23.25
C GLN A 850 -29.58 25.45 -23.42
N GLN A 851 -29.26 24.76 -22.31
CA GLN A 851 -28.63 23.43 -22.27
C GLN A 851 -29.22 22.63 -21.09
N PRO A 852 -30.50 22.23 -21.17
CA PRO A 852 -31.14 21.43 -20.13
C PRO A 852 -30.49 20.06 -19.98
N VAL A 853 -30.42 19.54 -18.76
CA VAL A 853 -30.25 18.09 -18.55
C VAL A 853 -31.62 17.42 -18.68
N ILE A 854 -31.73 16.47 -19.61
CA ILE A 854 -32.97 15.76 -19.91
C ILE A 854 -32.81 14.27 -19.60
N TYR A 855 -33.75 13.74 -18.82
CA TYR A 855 -33.92 12.30 -18.62
C TYR A 855 -34.95 11.77 -19.61
N TYR A 856 -34.48 11.17 -20.71
CA TYR A 856 -35.34 10.76 -21.81
C TYR A 856 -36.09 9.45 -21.53
N ASP A 857 -37.16 9.26 -22.29
CA ASP A 857 -37.98 8.04 -22.28
C ASP A 857 -37.18 6.73 -22.45
N TYR A 858 -36.20 6.64 -23.36
CA TYR A 858 -35.39 5.43 -23.54
C TYR A 858 -34.48 5.15 -22.33
N SER A 859 -33.97 6.18 -21.65
CA SER A 859 -33.22 6.03 -20.40
C SER A 859 -34.12 5.46 -19.30
N SER A 860 -35.40 5.84 -19.30
CA SER A 860 -36.37 5.28 -18.37
C SER A 860 -36.76 3.84 -18.71
N VAL A 861 -36.81 3.44 -19.98
CA VAL A 861 -36.98 2.03 -20.39
C VAL A 861 -35.76 1.20 -19.97
N GLN A 862 -34.55 1.70 -20.22
CA GLN A 862 -33.30 1.00 -19.89
C GLN A 862 -33.15 0.76 -18.38
N HIS A 863 -33.48 1.75 -17.55
CA HIS A 863 -33.16 1.71 -16.12
C HIS A 863 -34.36 1.42 -15.21
N SER A 864 -35.58 1.59 -15.69
CA SER A 864 -36.78 1.67 -14.84
C SER A 864 -38.08 1.32 -15.60
N LYS A 865 -38.01 0.33 -16.49
CA LYS A 865 -39.09 -0.11 -17.40
C LYS A 865 -40.45 -0.29 -16.71
N HIS A 866 -40.46 -0.87 -15.52
CA HIS A 866 -41.68 -1.25 -14.79
C HIS A 866 -42.10 -0.23 -13.73
N SER A 867 -41.38 0.88 -13.57
CA SER A 867 -41.62 1.89 -12.53
C SER A 867 -41.70 3.30 -13.13
N TYR A 868 -40.57 4.01 -13.25
CA TYR A 868 -40.53 5.39 -13.70
C TYR A 868 -41.01 5.54 -15.14
N PHE A 869 -40.71 4.59 -16.04
CA PHE A 869 -41.21 4.64 -17.41
C PHE A 869 -42.74 4.56 -17.48
N ARG A 870 -43.39 3.79 -16.59
CA ARG A 870 -44.86 3.72 -16.56
C ARG A 870 -45.48 5.06 -16.15
N VAL A 871 -44.92 5.70 -15.12
CA VAL A 871 -45.35 7.05 -14.69
C VAL A 871 -45.04 8.12 -15.74
N PHE A 872 -43.97 7.94 -16.52
CA PHE A 872 -43.67 8.78 -17.67
C PHE A 872 -44.72 8.64 -18.78
N LEU A 873 -45.15 7.41 -19.11
CA LEU A 873 -46.25 7.19 -20.07
C LEU A 873 -47.56 7.81 -19.57
N ASP A 874 -47.84 7.75 -18.27
CA ASP A 874 -49.02 8.39 -17.69
C ASP A 874 -48.93 9.92 -17.76
N SER A 875 -47.72 10.48 -17.59
CA SER A 875 -47.44 11.91 -17.78
C SER A 875 -47.64 12.35 -19.24
N LEU A 876 -47.24 11.53 -20.22
CA LEU A 876 -47.50 11.76 -21.65
C LEU A 876 -49.01 11.74 -21.97
N ARG A 877 -49.72 10.72 -21.49
CA ARG A 877 -51.19 10.60 -21.67
C ARG A 877 -51.92 11.78 -21.06
N HIS A 878 -51.52 12.22 -19.87
CA HIS A 878 -52.10 13.37 -19.19
C HIS A 878 -52.00 14.65 -20.03
N HIS A 879 -50.92 14.80 -20.82
CA HIS A 879 -50.69 15.94 -21.70
C HIS A 879 -51.17 15.74 -23.14
N ASN A 880 -51.86 14.62 -23.43
CA ASN A 880 -52.28 14.23 -24.80
C ASN A 880 -51.12 14.13 -25.80
N ILE A 881 -49.93 13.71 -25.33
CA ILE A 881 -48.76 13.51 -26.19
C ILE A 881 -48.60 12.01 -26.44
N PRO A 882 -48.53 11.56 -27.71
CA PRO A 882 -48.33 10.14 -28.02
C PRO A 882 -46.91 9.70 -27.63
N ALA A 883 -46.77 8.50 -27.07
CA ALA A 883 -45.45 7.91 -26.85
C ALA A 883 -44.82 7.47 -28.18
N ARG A 884 -43.50 7.52 -28.27
CA ARG A 884 -42.77 7.11 -29.47
C ARG A 884 -42.92 5.60 -29.68
N GLN A 885 -43.41 5.22 -30.85
CA GLN A 885 -43.70 3.82 -31.17
C GLN A 885 -42.47 2.91 -30.99
N GLN A 886 -41.28 3.37 -31.38
CA GLN A 886 -40.05 2.57 -31.25
C GLN A 886 -39.66 2.31 -29.78
N VAL A 887 -39.99 3.25 -28.88
CA VAL A 887 -39.71 3.12 -27.44
C VAL A 887 -40.74 2.20 -26.78
N LEU A 888 -42.00 2.23 -27.25
CA LEU A 888 -43.02 1.28 -26.84
C LEU A 888 -42.68 -0.15 -27.27
N GLU A 889 -42.27 -0.33 -28.52
CA GLU A 889 -41.82 -1.62 -29.06
C GLU A 889 -40.60 -2.15 -28.27
N GLU A 890 -39.60 -1.32 -27.95
CA GLU A 890 -38.47 -1.74 -27.10
C GLU A 890 -38.93 -2.13 -25.68
N ALA A 891 -39.90 -1.41 -25.12
CA ALA A 891 -40.47 -1.73 -23.82
C ALA A 891 -41.35 -2.99 -23.82
N GLU A 892 -41.61 -3.62 -24.97
CA GLU A 892 -42.32 -4.91 -25.04
C GLU A 892 -41.37 -6.12 -25.01
N PHE A 893 -40.08 -5.95 -25.35
CA PHE A 893 -39.11 -7.04 -25.27
C PHE A 893 -38.75 -7.40 -23.83
N GLU A 894 -38.72 -8.70 -23.52
CA GLU A 894 -38.26 -9.21 -22.21
C GLU A 894 -36.73 -9.22 -22.07
N ASP A 895 -35.99 -9.18 -23.18
CA ASP A 895 -34.53 -9.13 -23.21
C ASP A 895 -33.97 -7.79 -22.69
N SER A 896 -32.67 -7.77 -22.34
CA SER A 896 -31.98 -6.56 -21.92
C SER A 896 -32.04 -5.46 -22.98
N PHE A 897 -32.28 -4.22 -22.55
CA PHE A 897 -32.39 -3.05 -23.42
C PHE A 897 -31.22 -2.94 -24.40
N SER A 898 -31.51 -2.71 -25.68
CA SER A 898 -30.50 -2.50 -26.71
C SER A 898 -30.74 -1.19 -27.44
N LEU A 899 -29.78 -0.28 -27.34
CA LEU A 899 -29.81 0.99 -28.06
C LEU A 899 -29.87 0.77 -29.59
N GLN A 900 -29.25 -0.31 -30.08
CA GLN A 900 -29.26 -0.66 -31.50
C GLN A 900 -30.69 -0.91 -32.03
N ARG A 901 -31.57 -1.51 -31.22
CA ARG A 901 -32.96 -1.78 -31.62
C ARG A 901 -33.79 -0.51 -31.76
N ILE A 902 -33.51 0.51 -30.92
CA ILE A 902 -34.15 1.83 -31.03
C ILE A 902 -33.59 2.64 -32.20
N LEU A 903 -32.29 2.56 -32.47
CA LEU A 903 -31.63 3.34 -33.52
C LEU A 903 -31.90 2.79 -34.94
N ARG A 904 -32.13 1.49 -35.08
CA ARG A 904 -32.31 0.81 -36.38
C ARG A 904 -33.47 1.36 -37.23
N PRO A 905 -34.70 1.59 -36.72
CA PRO A 905 -35.80 2.13 -37.51
C PRO A 905 -35.56 3.59 -37.94
N TYR A 906 -34.93 4.40 -37.08
CA TYR A 906 -34.56 5.78 -37.42
C TYR A 906 -33.53 5.81 -38.54
N TRP A 907 -32.53 4.93 -38.46
CA TRP A 907 -31.51 4.76 -39.51
C TRP A 907 -32.12 4.34 -40.85
N ILE A 908 -32.99 3.35 -40.85
CA ILE A 908 -33.65 2.84 -42.07
C ILE A 908 -34.53 3.92 -42.72
N ASN A 909 -35.18 4.79 -41.95
CA ASN A 909 -36.10 5.78 -42.48
C ASN A 909 -35.44 7.12 -42.83
N ALA A 910 -34.44 7.58 -42.07
CA ALA A 910 -33.78 8.88 -42.26
C ALA A 910 -32.58 8.80 -43.23
N CYS A 911 -31.85 7.69 -43.27
CA CYS A 911 -30.62 7.54 -44.06
C CYS A 911 -30.81 6.82 -45.41
N ALA A 912 -32.04 6.39 -45.74
CA ALA A 912 -32.28 5.60 -46.96
C ALA A 912 -32.25 6.41 -48.27
N ASN A 913 -32.51 7.73 -48.24
CA ASN A 913 -32.85 8.49 -49.46
C ASN A 913 -31.93 9.70 -49.79
N GLY A 914 -30.76 9.85 -49.18
CA GLY A 914 -29.86 10.98 -49.47
C GLY A 914 -28.38 10.58 -49.56
N VAL A 915 -27.68 11.05 -50.61
CA VAL A 915 -26.21 11.04 -50.68
C VAL A 915 -25.71 12.22 -49.88
N HIS A 916 -25.08 11.99 -48.73
CA HIS A 916 -24.52 13.04 -47.89
C HIS A 916 -23.02 12.82 -47.66
N ASP A 917 -22.26 13.92 -47.76
CA ASP A 917 -20.81 13.96 -47.57
C ASP A 917 -20.41 13.74 -46.11
N VAL A 918 -19.37 12.94 -45.96
CA VAL A 918 -18.80 12.50 -44.69
C VAL A 918 -18.05 13.65 -44.02
N CYS A 919 -18.47 14.05 -42.82
CA CYS A 919 -17.67 14.92 -41.96
C CYS A 919 -16.90 14.09 -40.93
N LEU A 920 -15.73 13.56 -41.31
CA LEU A 920 -14.74 12.95 -40.40
C LEU A 920 -13.92 14.02 -39.65
N ARG A 921 -14.55 15.11 -39.18
CA ARG A 921 -13.85 15.98 -38.23
C ARG A 921 -13.95 15.34 -36.85
N ALA A 922 -12.80 14.86 -36.37
CA ALA A 922 -12.57 14.55 -34.97
C ALA A 922 -13.17 15.70 -34.13
N VAL A 923 -14.22 15.40 -33.39
CA VAL A 923 -14.72 16.31 -32.37
C VAL A 923 -13.75 16.13 -31.21
N ASP A 924 -12.99 17.18 -30.88
CA ASP A 924 -12.12 17.23 -29.71
C ASP A 924 -12.95 16.90 -28.47
N VAL A 925 -12.80 15.67 -27.96
CA VAL A 925 -13.27 15.29 -26.63
C VAL A 925 -12.18 15.77 -25.67
N PRO A 926 -12.47 16.71 -24.74
CA PRO A 926 -11.50 17.13 -23.75
C PRO A 926 -10.95 15.92 -22.99
N ALA A 927 -9.64 15.86 -22.78
CA ALA A 927 -8.90 14.71 -22.23
C ALA A 927 -9.37 14.22 -20.84
N ASN A 928 -10.29 14.95 -20.22
CA ASN A 928 -10.69 14.85 -18.83
C ASN A 928 -11.90 13.93 -18.61
N GLU A 929 -12.51 13.38 -19.66
CA GLU A 929 -13.81 12.69 -19.60
C GLU A 929 -13.76 11.19 -19.99
N GLN A 930 -13.00 10.39 -19.24
CA GLN A 930 -12.74 8.97 -19.50
C GLN A 930 -13.96 8.01 -19.57
N GLY A 931 -15.16 8.42 -19.14
CA GLY A 931 -16.37 7.59 -19.30
C GLY A 931 -17.05 7.64 -20.69
N ALA A 932 -16.49 8.36 -21.67
CA ALA A 932 -17.14 8.58 -22.98
C ALA A 932 -16.94 7.41 -23.97
N ALA A 933 -16.14 6.41 -23.61
CA ALA A 933 -15.65 5.39 -24.54
C ALA A 933 -16.75 4.41 -24.98
N ASP A 934 -17.58 3.86 -24.07
CA ASP A 934 -18.44 2.71 -24.40
C ASP A 934 -19.59 3.06 -25.36
N PHE A 935 -20.37 4.11 -25.08
CA PHE A 935 -21.50 4.55 -25.92
C PHE A 935 -21.04 5.03 -27.31
N THR A 936 -19.95 5.79 -27.36
CA THR A 936 -19.36 6.26 -28.62
C THR A 936 -18.79 5.10 -29.43
N THR A 937 -18.24 4.08 -28.77
CA THR A 937 -17.69 2.88 -29.41
C THR A 937 -18.79 1.99 -29.97
N GLU A 938 -19.91 1.80 -29.26
CA GLU A 938 -21.07 1.07 -29.79
C GLU A 938 -21.70 1.74 -31.01
N ILE A 939 -21.86 3.07 -30.99
CA ILE A 939 -22.37 3.80 -32.17
C ILE A 939 -21.35 3.74 -33.31
N ARG A 940 -20.06 3.87 -33.02
CA ARG A 940 -19.00 3.79 -34.03
C ARG A 940 -18.92 2.39 -34.66
N ALA A 941 -19.09 1.34 -33.85
CA ALA A 941 -19.20 -0.04 -34.32
C ALA A 941 -20.46 -0.26 -35.19
N TYR A 942 -21.60 0.32 -34.80
CA TYR A 942 -22.85 0.24 -35.56
C TYR A 942 -22.77 0.99 -36.90
N VAL A 943 -22.13 2.17 -36.93
CA VAL A 943 -21.85 2.95 -38.15
C VAL A 943 -20.90 2.19 -39.07
N GLN A 944 -19.86 1.56 -38.51
CA GLN A 944 -18.92 0.72 -39.25
C GLN A 944 -19.60 -0.52 -39.85
N GLN A 945 -20.54 -1.14 -39.13
CA GLN A 945 -21.25 -2.34 -39.56
C GLN A 945 -22.22 -2.10 -40.74
N HIS A 946 -22.80 -0.90 -40.84
CA HIS A 946 -23.81 -0.58 -41.88
C HIS A 946 -23.28 0.31 -43.02
N GLY A 947 -22.02 0.73 -42.98
CA GLY A 947 -21.27 1.27 -44.12
C GLY A 947 -21.76 2.60 -44.70
N ARG A 948 -22.59 3.36 -43.97
CA ARG A 948 -23.09 4.69 -44.38
C ARG A 948 -22.98 5.69 -43.21
N GLY A 949 -22.69 6.96 -43.51
CA GLY A 949 -22.47 7.99 -42.49
C GLY A 949 -23.75 8.42 -41.75
N ILE A 950 -23.59 8.92 -40.53
CA ILE A 950 -24.65 9.58 -39.74
C ILE A 950 -24.72 11.06 -40.14
N ASP A 951 -25.92 11.58 -40.36
CA ASP A 951 -26.15 13.01 -40.56
C ASP A 951 -25.70 13.84 -39.33
N SER A 952 -25.09 15.01 -39.56
CA SER A 952 -24.50 15.84 -38.50
C SER A 952 -25.48 16.28 -37.40
N LEU A 953 -26.77 16.45 -37.72
CA LEU A 953 -27.82 16.79 -36.75
C LEU A 953 -28.19 15.58 -35.88
N VAL A 954 -28.16 14.39 -36.45
CA VAL A 954 -28.39 13.12 -35.75
C VAL A 954 -27.24 12.82 -34.78
N TRP A 955 -26.00 13.03 -35.22
CA TRP A 955 -24.83 12.91 -34.37
C TRP A 955 -24.85 13.88 -33.19
N ASN A 956 -25.19 15.15 -33.44
CA ASN A 956 -25.30 16.15 -32.38
C ASN A 956 -26.41 15.81 -31.38
N THR A 957 -27.50 15.18 -31.83
CA THR A 957 -28.59 14.73 -30.94
C THR A 957 -28.14 13.57 -30.06
N ILE A 958 -27.46 12.58 -30.64
CA ILE A 958 -26.95 11.41 -29.92
C ILE A 958 -25.80 11.76 -28.96
N TYR A 959 -24.93 12.70 -29.34
CA TYR A 959 -23.86 13.22 -28.50
C TYR A 959 -24.41 14.04 -27.32
N ARG A 960 -25.49 14.80 -27.51
CA ARG A 960 -26.18 15.52 -26.43
C ARG A 960 -26.80 14.57 -25.42
N ILE A 961 -27.42 13.49 -25.90
CA ILE A 961 -27.96 12.38 -25.09
C ILE A 961 -26.87 11.75 -24.21
N GLN A 962 -25.68 11.50 -24.76
CA GLN A 962 -24.56 10.93 -24.00
C GLN A 962 -24.08 11.86 -22.88
N ARG A 963 -23.99 13.16 -23.17
CA ARG A 963 -23.54 14.17 -22.21
C ARG A 963 -24.54 14.38 -21.06
N GLU A 964 -25.82 14.11 -21.31
CA GLU A 964 -26.90 14.20 -20.32
C GLU A 964 -27.03 12.91 -19.46
N CYS A 965 -26.51 11.76 -19.92
CA CYS A 965 -26.44 10.49 -19.17
C CYS A 965 -25.19 10.35 -18.27
N LYS A 966 -24.20 11.24 -18.41
CA LYS A 966 -22.95 11.34 -17.64
C LYS A 966 -22.97 12.47 -16.63
#